data_AF-A0AAD9DKH8-F1
#
_entry.id   AF-A0AAD9DKH8-F1
#
_cell.length_a   1.000
_cell.length_b   1.000
_cell.length_c   1.000
_cell.angle_alpha   90.00
_cell.angle_beta   90.00
_cell.angle_gamma   90.00
#
_symmetry.space_group_name_H-M   'P 1'
#
loop_
_entity.id
_entity.type
_entity.pdbx_description
1 polymer ?
#
loop_
_entity_poly.entity_id
_entity_poly.type
_entity_poly.pdbx_seq_one_letter_code
_entity_poly.pdbx_strand_id
1 'polypeptide(L)'
;MLRLQHVSKLAFIGLHVFATCADGAASPLGSSPPFITRGGSTKALKKDDDSANINIKSTLIPNDITVEERTTSLLGESTTSQDSEVIDPSTLLVKKKDGRLEPIDKQKILRRLENLSEGLNLSFLSLPKLASSILLGTYPNVTTTEIDTLASETAGSMSTQHPDYGRLAARICASANHKSTPKTFSEAMLFLNENGKGFVNNEIADLVKRRGEEINARVQSDRDLELTYFGFKTMERSYLLKSDKETIVERPQYLWMRVALGIHCCKSLDEPGASFTKEEEDANLEAAFETYDLMSRGYFTHASPTLFHAGTTHPQLSSCFLVQMSDDSINGIYDTLKRCAVISKAAGGIGLCVHNIRARGTFIKGTRGVSNGLVPMLRVYDVTSHYVDQGGGKRPGAFAVYLEPWHADIFDVLNLKKNHGKEEQRARNLFYGLWVPDLFMKRVQGNGMWSLMCPDLCPGLAHCHGEEFDRLYAQYESEGRYTRQVRARELWAAILDAQIETGTPYLLYKDAANKKSNQQNLGTIQCSNLCTEIIQYTDEDEVAVCNLASICLAKFVVTERGRYGSTTPGKAYFDHEQLHKVAKIVTKNLDKVIDANLYPIDGAKKSNRRHRPVGIGVSGLADTFLRLGLPFASKKAKELNEAIFETIYHAALEASNENAKKKGSYESFEGSPASKGKLQFNLWDMDDDETPSRRVYRKDEQTEIELQKYADEVSGVGYDWEKLRSNIIEHGLRNSLLVAPMPTASTSQILGVNECFEPFASNMYVRRVKAGEFIIANPHLIQDLTDLGLWNQNVRNQLMGDGGSVAKIDCIPDHLKELYKTVWEMKMKDIIDMASDRGKFIDQSQSLNLFIADPTTDKLTAMHFYAWKKGLKVRAVRKSVLIFLQKHKAAIQKIKKQNGELATLKLRQQTPPLTPSERREMDGCLRKASNSHQETDEKDDLLVIISKRLTDAEKELHLLKEDRVEHAHNDNSKKTKSNNDSQIQIASLTTHLHELATQHELDTLRLSLQEDKLKKIMALHNEYTTRHAALKKEMHIYESERNQLEEYKEEVAELREQNHFLEQQVTKLCDGGNNEEEMQMLQDTLLQKESAHEMLLEEIIKLTGENERLRLLLRQSDQKAKDIKSCYRELEDLALEEAKLSESVDLSDATDR
;
A
#
# COMPACT_ATOMS: atom_id res chain seq x y z
N MET A 1 -31.93 6.70 -34.09
CA MET A 1 -32.83 5.56 -34.42
C MET A 1 -31.97 4.41 -34.92
N LEU A 2 -32.44 3.15 -34.83
CA LEU A 2 -31.74 1.86 -35.05
C LEU A 2 -31.18 1.18 -33.78
N ARG A 3 -32.07 0.47 -33.08
CA ARG A 3 -31.80 -0.79 -32.33
C ARG A 3 -33.14 -1.42 -31.98
N LEU A 4 -33.52 -2.50 -32.67
CA LEU A 4 -34.61 -3.39 -32.30
C LEU A 4 -34.57 -4.66 -33.18
N GLN A 5 -33.95 -5.74 -32.67
CA GLN A 5 -34.40 -7.14 -32.77
C GLN A 5 -33.31 -8.13 -32.30
N HIS A 6 -33.75 -9.26 -31.74
CA HIS A 6 -32.98 -10.39 -31.17
C HIS A 6 -32.06 -10.01 -29.98
N VAL A 7 -32.33 -10.44 -28.75
CA VAL A 7 -32.50 -11.84 -28.30
C VAL A 7 -33.79 -12.06 -27.48
N SER A 8 -34.32 -13.29 -27.48
CA SER A 8 -35.58 -13.66 -26.81
C SER A 8 -35.38 -14.49 -25.54
N LYS A 9 -36.20 -14.20 -24.53
CA LYS A 9 -36.80 -15.08 -23.50
C LYS A 9 -35.99 -16.28 -22.93
N LEU A 10 -35.55 -16.10 -21.68
CA LEU A 10 -35.81 -16.93 -20.48
C LEU A 10 -36.23 -18.42 -20.61
N ALA A 11 -35.43 -19.25 -19.92
CA ALA A 11 -35.77 -20.36 -19.00
C ALA A 11 -36.59 -21.58 -19.47
N PHE A 12 -36.00 -22.79 -19.31
CA PHE A 12 -36.44 -23.75 -18.27
C PHE A 12 -35.40 -24.85 -17.97
N ILE A 13 -35.46 -25.38 -16.74
CA ILE A 13 -34.85 -26.60 -16.19
C ILE A 13 -35.49 -27.84 -16.88
N GLY A 14 -34.93 -29.06 -16.99
CA GLY A 14 -33.66 -29.69 -16.59
C GLY A 14 -33.74 -31.22 -16.79
N LEU A 15 -32.62 -31.94 -16.66
CA LEU A 15 -32.44 -33.41 -16.76
C LEU A 15 -32.84 -34.13 -18.06
N HIS A 16 -31.87 -34.83 -18.67
CA HIS A 16 -31.84 -36.29 -18.55
C HIS A 16 -30.41 -36.86 -18.56
N VAL A 17 -30.25 -37.97 -17.86
CA VAL A 17 -28.98 -38.65 -17.53
C VAL A 17 -28.72 -39.81 -18.51
N PHE A 18 -27.47 -40.30 -18.52
CA PHE A 18 -27.04 -41.58 -19.08
C PHE A 18 -28.13 -42.68 -19.12
N ALA A 19 -28.23 -43.38 -20.25
CA ALA A 19 -28.58 -44.80 -20.27
C ALA A 19 -28.07 -45.49 -21.54
N THR A 20 -27.04 -46.34 -21.40
CA THR A 20 -26.89 -47.54 -22.23
C THR A 20 -26.56 -48.71 -21.31
N CYS A 21 -27.57 -49.53 -20.99
CA CYS A 21 -27.52 -50.99 -21.00
C CYS A 21 -28.77 -51.63 -20.35
N ALA A 22 -29.55 -52.30 -21.20
CA ALA A 22 -30.29 -53.56 -20.96
C ALA A 22 -31.49 -53.63 -19.98
N ASP A 23 -32.55 -54.28 -20.51
CA ASP A 23 -33.62 -55.09 -19.89
C ASP A 23 -34.59 -54.45 -18.85
N GLY A 24 -35.91 -54.58 -18.97
CA GLY A 24 -36.74 -55.15 -20.04
C GLY A 24 -38.23 -55.30 -19.65
N ALA A 25 -39.15 -55.26 -20.64
CA ALA A 25 -40.60 -55.56 -20.57
C ALA A 25 -41.49 -54.66 -19.66
N ALA A 26 -42.77 -54.37 -19.95
CA ALA A 26 -43.57 -54.41 -21.18
C ALA A 26 -44.86 -53.53 -21.04
N SER A 27 -45.25 -52.84 -22.13
CA SER A 27 -46.58 -52.75 -22.79
C SER A 27 -47.93 -52.79 -21.98
N PRO A 28 -49.08 -52.30 -22.55
CA PRO A 28 -49.34 -51.15 -23.45
C PRO A 28 -50.71 -50.41 -23.19
N LEU A 29 -51.16 -49.58 -24.16
CA LEU A 29 -52.52 -48.99 -24.39
C LEU A 29 -52.80 -47.59 -23.76
N GLY A 30 -53.43 -46.61 -24.44
CA GLY A 30 -53.85 -46.52 -25.86
C GLY A 30 -54.67 -45.25 -26.20
N SER A 31 -54.76 -44.91 -27.50
CA SER A 31 -55.72 -44.00 -28.20
C SER A 31 -55.85 -42.49 -27.86
N SER A 32 -55.63 -41.68 -28.90
CA SER A 32 -55.97 -40.25 -29.14
C SER A 32 -57.42 -40.03 -29.69
N PRO A 33 -57.90 -38.82 -30.11
CA PRO A 33 -57.57 -37.38 -29.89
C PRO A 33 -58.82 -36.61 -29.30
N PRO A 34 -59.42 -35.47 -29.78
CA PRO A 34 -58.99 -34.20 -30.44
C PRO A 34 -59.58 -32.85 -29.89
N PHE A 35 -58.99 -31.70 -30.32
CA PHE A 35 -59.56 -30.34 -30.61
C PHE A 35 -60.75 -29.68 -29.84
N ILE A 36 -60.63 -28.36 -29.50
CA ILE A 36 -61.48 -27.19 -29.94
C ILE A 36 -61.05 -25.85 -29.26
N THR A 37 -61.58 -24.69 -29.71
CA THR A 37 -61.06 -23.29 -29.55
C THR A 37 -62.05 -22.27 -28.92
N ARG A 38 -61.56 -21.04 -28.63
CA ARG A 38 -62.27 -19.77 -28.22
C ARG A 38 -62.75 -19.72 -26.75
N GLY A 39 -62.93 -18.56 -26.06
CA GLY A 39 -62.67 -17.14 -26.34
C GLY A 39 -63.75 -16.21 -25.72
N GLY A 40 -63.43 -14.98 -25.25
CA GLY A 40 -64.45 -13.91 -25.06
C GLY A 40 -64.63 -13.19 -23.70
N SER A 41 -64.17 -11.93 -23.68
CA SER A 41 -64.61 -10.68 -23.00
C SER A 41 -65.88 -10.51 -22.11
N THR A 42 -65.81 -9.42 -21.31
CA THR A 42 -66.84 -8.41 -20.86
C THR A 42 -67.69 -8.49 -19.55
N LYS A 43 -67.56 -7.39 -18.77
CA LYS A 43 -68.59 -6.55 -18.09
C LYS A 43 -69.29 -6.95 -16.75
N ALA A 44 -68.83 -6.31 -15.67
CA ALA A 44 -69.50 -5.28 -14.84
C ALA A 44 -71.00 -5.36 -14.41
N LEU A 45 -71.23 -5.22 -13.09
CA LEU A 45 -72.37 -4.61 -12.36
C LEU A 45 -71.81 -4.18 -10.96
N LYS A 46 -71.89 -2.92 -10.50
CA LYS A 46 -72.93 -2.26 -9.66
C LYS A 46 -73.53 -3.13 -8.53
N LYS A 47 -73.93 -2.64 -7.35
CA LYS A 47 -73.74 -1.48 -6.43
C LYS A 47 -74.87 -1.67 -5.36
N ASP A 48 -74.81 -0.97 -4.23
CA ASP A 48 -75.91 -0.74 -3.25
C ASP A 48 -76.16 -1.91 -2.25
N ASP A 49 -76.57 -1.69 -0.99
CA ASP A 49 -76.30 -0.61 -0.01
C ASP A 49 -76.73 -1.09 1.42
N ASP A 50 -76.36 -0.34 2.46
CA ASP A 50 -76.97 -0.24 3.80
C ASP A 50 -77.09 -1.47 4.76
N SER A 51 -76.50 -1.37 5.98
CA SER A 51 -77.19 -0.68 7.11
C SER A 51 -76.50 -0.81 8.50
N ALA A 52 -76.68 0.24 9.32
CA ALA A 52 -76.67 0.34 10.80
C ALA A 52 -75.43 -0.11 11.63
N ASN A 53 -74.67 0.81 12.26
CA ASN A 53 -74.94 1.58 13.50
C ASN A 53 -74.85 0.81 14.84
N ILE A 54 -73.83 1.10 15.67
CA ILE A 54 -73.96 1.47 17.10
C ILE A 54 -72.94 2.58 17.44
N ASN A 55 -73.35 3.53 18.30
CA ASN A 55 -72.64 4.73 18.77
C ASN A 55 -72.26 4.51 20.28
N ILE A 56 -71.35 5.19 20.99
CA ILE A 56 -70.88 6.60 21.05
C ILE A 56 -69.41 6.60 21.57
N LYS A 57 -68.55 7.64 21.52
CA LYS A 57 -68.70 9.00 22.11
C LYS A 57 -67.57 9.97 21.66
N SER A 58 -67.61 11.22 22.17
CA SER A 58 -66.79 12.40 21.86
C SER A 58 -65.54 12.56 22.77
N THR A 59 -64.54 13.42 22.47
CA THR A 59 -64.53 14.91 22.71
C THR A 59 -63.11 15.42 22.40
N LEU A 60 -62.76 16.57 21.75
CA LEU A 60 -63.45 17.65 20.99
C LEU A 60 -62.41 18.34 20.04
N ILE A 61 -62.80 19.43 19.35
CA ILE A 61 -61.94 20.39 18.58
C ILE A 61 -62.39 21.84 18.92
N PRO A 62 -61.67 22.96 18.61
CA PRO A 62 -61.52 23.53 17.23
C PRO A 62 -60.09 24.11 16.95
N ASN A 63 -59.53 24.27 15.74
CA ASN A 63 -59.95 24.84 14.43
C ASN A 63 -60.21 26.37 14.39
N ASP A 64 -59.45 27.09 13.55
CA ASP A 64 -59.69 28.39 12.87
C ASP A 64 -58.34 28.91 12.29
N ILE A 65 -58.18 29.61 11.14
CA ILE A 65 -59.06 30.15 10.08
C ILE A 65 -58.26 30.18 8.74
N THR A 66 -58.96 30.23 7.59
CA THR A 66 -58.38 30.33 6.23
C THR A 66 -58.52 31.71 5.55
N VAL A 67 -57.41 32.17 4.94
CA VAL A 67 -57.30 32.74 3.55
C VAL A 67 -57.71 34.22 3.25
N GLU A 68 -56.84 34.85 2.43
CA GLU A 68 -56.98 36.06 1.54
C GLU A 68 -57.15 37.49 2.10
N GLU A 69 -56.20 38.39 1.77
CA GLU A 69 -56.30 39.26 0.58
C GLU A 69 -55.01 40.09 0.27
N ARG A 70 -54.81 40.36 -1.04
CA ARG A 70 -54.15 41.52 -1.69
C ARG A 70 -52.62 41.76 -1.68
N THR A 71 -52.09 41.50 -2.88
CA THR A 71 -50.96 42.09 -3.63
C THR A 71 -50.62 43.58 -3.48
N THR A 72 -49.37 43.89 -3.88
CA THR A 72 -48.77 45.20 -4.29
C THR A 72 -48.54 46.25 -3.19
N SER A 73 -47.28 46.63 -2.90
CA SER A 73 -46.51 47.48 -3.82
C SER A 73 -45.01 47.64 -3.48
N LEU A 74 -44.24 47.98 -4.52
CA LEU A 74 -42.98 48.76 -4.55
C LEU A 74 -41.64 48.20 -4.02
N LEU A 75 -40.65 48.32 -4.92
CA LEU A 75 -39.20 48.15 -4.72
C LEU A 75 -38.61 49.25 -3.81
N GLY A 76 -37.57 48.92 -3.04
CA GLY A 76 -36.83 49.87 -2.19
C GLY A 76 -35.50 49.28 -1.68
N GLU A 77 -34.42 49.67 -2.35
CA GLU A 77 -33.01 49.26 -2.25
C GLU A 77 -32.36 49.01 -0.86
N SER A 78 -31.42 48.04 -0.84
CA SER A 78 -30.16 48.04 -0.07
C SER A 78 -30.24 47.83 1.47
N THR A 79 -29.27 47.24 2.18
CA THR A 79 -27.99 46.57 1.87
C THR A 79 -27.86 45.33 2.77
N THR A 80 -27.14 44.29 2.36
CA THR A 80 -26.66 43.23 3.29
C THR A 80 -25.20 42.95 3.05
N SER A 81 -24.35 43.40 3.97
CA SER A 81 -23.01 42.83 4.16
C SER A 81 -23.18 41.37 4.58
N GLN A 82 -22.48 40.46 3.90
CA GLN A 82 -22.32 39.10 4.39
C GLN A 82 -21.27 39.08 5.49
N ASP A 83 -21.66 39.49 6.69
CA ASP A 83 -20.91 39.16 7.90
C ASP A 83 -21.04 37.65 8.17
N SER A 84 -19.90 36.98 8.27
CA SER A 84 -19.84 35.56 8.64
C SER A 84 -20.30 35.38 10.08
N GLU A 85 -21.36 34.60 10.32
CA GLU A 85 -21.80 34.26 11.68
C GLU A 85 -20.67 33.57 12.47
N VAL A 86 -20.13 34.27 13.47
CA VAL A 86 -19.16 33.70 14.40
C VAL A 86 -19.93 32.90 15.44
N ILE A 87 -19.92 31.57 15.30
CA ILE A 87 -20.49 30.64 16.29
C ILE A 87 -19.77 30.84 17.63
N ASP A 88 -20.49 31.21 18.69
CA ASP A 88 -19.93 31.35 20.03
C ASP A 88 -19.52 29.97 20.58
N PRO A 89 -18.22 29.73 20.87
CA PRO A 89 -17.74 28.47 21.43
C PRO A 89 -18.38 28.09 22.76
N SER A 90 -18.98 29.04 23.49
CA SER A 90 -19.69 28.78 24.75
C SER A 90 -20.91 27.86 24.61
N THR A 91 -21.46 27.75 23.39
CA THR A 91 -22.68 26.98 23.07
C THR A 91 -22.42 25.55 22.60
N LEU A 92 -21.16 25.16 22.37
CA LEU A 92 -20.82 23.84 21.83
C LEU A 92 -20.92 22.73 22.89
N LEU A 93 -21.74 21.72 22.62
CA LEU A 93 -21.89 20.52 23.45
C LEU A 93 -21.08 19.34 22.88
N VAL A 94 -20.43 18.57 23.76
CA VAL A 94 -19.79 17.27 23.47
C VAL A 94 -20.64 16.12 24.00
N LYS A 95 -20.83 15.09 23.17
CA LYS A 95 -21.45 13.82 23.57
C LYS A 95 -20.43 12.86 24.17
N LYS A 96 -20.63 12.51 25.44
CA LYS A 96 -19.85 11.52 26.20
C LYS A 96 -20.21 10.08 25.76
N LYS A 97 -19.39 9.11 26.18
CA LYS A 97 -19.59 7.67 25.89
C LYS A 97 -20.86 7.09 26.52
N ASP A 98 -21.31 7.62 27.66
CA ASP A 98 -22.57 7.29 28.33
C ASP A 98 -23.79 8.00 27.69
N GLY A 99 -23.59 8.75 26.60
CA GLY A 99 -24.63 9.51 25.91
C GLY A 99 -24.89 10.91 26.47
N ARG A 100 -24.33 11.28 27.63
CA ARG A 100 -24.52 12.59 28.27
C ARG A 100 -23.92 13.71 27.42
N LEU A 101 -24.61 14.84 27.35
CA LEU A 101 -24.08 16.09 26.79
C LEU A 101 -23.39 16.91 27.89
N GLU A 102 -22.21 17.46 27.60
CA GLU A 102 -21.54 18.49 28.41
C GLU A 102 -21.09 19.65 27.54
N PRO A 103 -20.96 20.89 28.05
CA PRO A 103 -20.23 21.94 27.36
C PRO A 103 -18.78 21.54 27.03
N ILE A 104 -18.30 21.93 25.85
CA ILE A 104 -16.91 21.75 25.46
C ILE A 104 -16.03 22.69 26.30
N ASP A 105 -15.12 22.10 27.07
CA ASP A 105 -14.25 22.82 28.00
C ASP A 105 -12.80 22.79 27.52
N LYS A 106 -12.29 23.97 27.12
CA LYS A 106 -10.92 24.19 26.68
C LYS A 106 -9.88 23.75 27.73
N GLN A 107 -10.16 23.95 29.03
CA GLN A 107 -9.25 23.53 30.08
C GLN A 107 -9.22 22.02 30.27
N LYS A 108 -10.35 21.31 30.09
CA LYS A 108 -10.34 19.83 30.08
C LYS A 108 -9.48 19.28 28.94
N ILE A 109 -9.54 19.89 27.75
CA ILE A 109 -8.68 19.52 26.62
C ILE A 109 -7.21 19.82 26.95
N LEU A 110 -6.91 21.04 27.42
CA LEU A 110 -5.54 21.45 27.76
C LEU A 110 -4.90 20.55 28.82
N ARG A 111 -5.58 20.30 29.96
CA ARG A 111 -5.09 19.40 31.03
C ARG A 111 -4.80 17.99 30.53
N ARG A 112 -5.60 17.49 29.58
CA ARG A 112 -5.34 16.19 28.95
C ARG A 112 -4.08 16.23 28.07
N LEU A 113 -3.87 17.29 27.31
CA LEU A 113 -2.66 17.46 26.50
C LEU A 113 -1.42 17.60 27.39
N GLU A 114 -1.53 18.34 28.50
CA GLU A 114 -0.48 18.48 29.52
C GLU A 114 -0.08 17.10 30.08
N ASN A 115 -1.04 16.31 30.57
CA ASN A 115 -0.78 14.95 31.08
C ASN A 115 -0.14 14.04 30.02
N LEU A 116 -0.56 14.13 28.75
CA LEU A 116 0.02 13.31 27.66
C LEU A 116 1.37 13.87 27.13
N SER A 117 1.80 15.04 27.60
CA SER A 117 3.05 15.69 27.20
C SER A 117 4.24 15.43 28.13
N GLU A 118 4.06 14.63 29.18
CA GLU A 118 5.12 14.29 30.14
C GLU A 118 6.36 13.67 29.45
N GLY A 119 7.54 14.24 29.69
CA GLY A 119 8.78 13.84 29.02
C GLY A 119 8.86 14.18 27.51
N LEU A 120 8.03 15.12 27.03
CA LEU A 120 8.19 15.80 25.73
C LEU A 120 8.80 17.19 25.94
N ASN A 121 9.43 17.74 24.90
CA ASN A 121 10.05 19.06 24.99
C ASN A 121 9.01 20.19 24.85
N LEU A 122 8.55 20.70 26.00
CA LEU A 122 7.53 21.74 26.10
C LEU A 122 7.96 23.10 25.52
N SER A 123 9.25 23.37 25.30
CA SER A 123 9.68 24.64 24.67
C SER A 123 9.22 24.75 23.22
N PHE A 124 9.04 23.62 22.53
CA PHE A 124 8.59 23.56 21.13
C PHE A 124 7.10 23.20 20.99
N LEU A 125 6.47 22.70 22.07
CA LEU A 125 5.06 22.27 22.09
C LEU A 125 4.14 23.35 22.67
N SER A 126 3.47 24.10 21.79
CA SER A 126 2.50 25.12 22.16
C SER A 126 1.12 24.51 22.41
N LEU A 127 0.97 23.81 23.54
CA LEU A 127 -0.28 23.15 23.94
C LEU A 127 -1.52 24.07 23.93
N PRO A 128 -1.45 25.36 24.35
CA PRO A 128 -2.59 26.27 24.26
C PRO A 128 -3.01 26.60 22.82
N LYS A 129 -2.05 26.67 21.87
CA LYS A 129 -2.37 26.84 20.45
C LYS A 129 -3.02 25.58 19.89
N LEU A 130 -2.43 24.40 20.14
CA LEU A 130 -3.00 23.11 19.75
C LEU A 130 -4.44 22.93 20.28
N ALA A 131 -4.69 23.19 21.57
CA ALA A 131 -6.03 23.15 22.16
C ALA A 131 -7.01 24.12 21.47
N SER A 132 -6.54 25.29 21.04
CA SER A 132 -7.36 26.26 20.30
C SER A 132 -7.67 25.80 18.87
N SER A 133 -6.69 25.22 18.18
CA SER A 133 -6.88 24.63 16.84
C SER A 133 -7.83 23.44 16.86
N ILE A 134 -7.78 22.60 17.89
CA ILE A 134 -8.72 21.49 18.08
C ILE A 134 -10.15 22.02 18.23
N LEU A 135 -10.36 23.03 19.08
CA LEU A 135 -11.68 23.63 19.29
C LEU A 135 -12.27 24.23 17.99
N LEU A 136 -11.45 24.94 17.20
CA LEU A 136 -11.86 25.49 15.91
C LEU A 136 -12.29 24.42 14.89
N GLY A 137 -11.83 23.18 15.03
CA GLY A 137 -12.24 22.05 14.20
C GLY A 137 -13.45 21.26 14.75
N THR A 138 -14.02 21.64 15.90
CA THR A 138 -15.19 20.96 16.48
C THR A 138 -16.52 21.55 15.97
N TYR A 139 -17.58 20.75 16.09
CA TYR A 139 -18.95 21.10 15.72
C TYR A 139 -19.93 20.69 16.84
N PRO A 140 -21.17 21.22 16.87
CA PRO A 140 -22.14 20.89 17.90
C PRO A 140 -22.43 19.38 17.97
N ASN A 141 -22.52 18.84 19.20
CA ASN A 141 -22.79 17.43 19.50
C ASN A 141 -21.69 16.43 19.06
N VAL A 142 -20.48 16.91 18.72
CA VAL A 142 -19.31 16.06 18.47
C VAL A 142 -19.08 15.06 19.61
N THR A 143 -18.73 13.82 19.30
CA THR A 143 -18.46 12.80 20.32
C THR A 143 -17.06 12.93 20.92
N THR A 144 -16.87 12.44 22.14
CA THR A 144 -15.53 12.35 22.75
C THR A 144 -14.51 11.54 21.92
N THR A 145 -14.96 10.61 21.08
CA THR A 145 -14.09 9.81 20.20
C THR A 145 -13.64 10.63 18.98
N GLU A 146 -14.52 11.45 18.41
CA GLU A 146 -14.20 12.34 17.29
C GLU A 146 -13.25 13.47 17.72
N ILE A 147 -13.43 14.02 18.94
CA ILE A 147 -12.45 14.96 19.52
C ILE A 147 -11.06 14.33 19.64
N ASP A 148 -10.97 13.06 20.04
CA ASP A 148 -9.68 12.36 20.19
C ASP A 148 -9.00 12.13 18.84
N THR A 149 -9.78 11.75 17.82
CA THR A 149 -9.32 11.65 16.43
C THR A 149 -8.79 13.00 15.94
N LEU A 150 -9.61 14.06 16.01
CA LEU A 150 -9.24 15.42 15.60
C LEU A 150 -7.99 15.93 16.34
N ALA A 151 -7.88 15.68 17.64
CA ALA A 151 -6.72 16.05 18.44
C ALA A 151 -5.45 15.33 17.99
N SER A 152 -5.54 14.03 17.68
CA SER A 152 -4.40 13.26 17.18
C SER A 152 -3.99 13.66 15.75
N GLU A 153 -4.95 13.99 14.88
CA GLU A 153 -4.67 14.45 13.50
C GLU A 153 -4.09 15.86 13.48
N THR A 154 -4.64 16.77 14.29
CA THR A 154 -4.11 18.14 14.44
C THR A 154 -2.68 18.10 14.97
N ALA A 155 -2.42 17.36 16.05
CA ALA A 155 -1.06 17.16 16.56
C ALA A 155 -0.16 16.46 15.52
N GLY A 156 -0.66 15.47 14.79
CA GLY A 156 0.07 14.75 13.75
C GLY A 156 0.54 15.66 12.61
N SER A 157 -0.29 16.60 12.16
CA SER A 157 0.09 17.58 11.12
C SER A 157 1.19 18.55 11.59
N MET A 158 1.24 18.84 12.89
CA MET A 158 2.28 19.67 13.51
C MET A 158 3.63 18.95 13.73
N SER A 159 3.75 17.66 13.40
CA SER A 159 5.04 16.94 13.46
C SER A 159 6.15 17.55 12.59
N THR A 160 5.78 18.31 11.55
CA THR A 160 6.71 19.12 10.75
C THR A 160 7.27 20.34 11.48
N GLN A 161 6.68 20.76 12.60
CA GLN A 161 7.20 21.85 13.43
C GLN A 161 8.25 21.30 14.40
N HIS A 162 7.92 20.21 15.10
CA HIS A 162 8.84 19.50 15.99
C HIS A 162 8.42 18.02 16.13
N PRO A 163 9.34 17.04 16.19
CA PRO A 163 8.99 15.61 16.19
C PRO A 163 8.10 15.18 17.36
N ASP A 164 8.21 15.85 18.52
CA ASP A 164 7.40 15.54 19.70
C ASP A 164 5.89 15.78 19.51
N TYR A 165 5.46 16.62 18.56
CA TYR A 165 4.03 16.69 18.19
C TYR A 165 3.52 15.35 17.64
N GLY A 166 4.35 14.62 16.89
CA GLY A 166 4.06 13.27 16.41
C GLY A 166 4.03 12.21 17.52
N ARG A 167 4.78 12.42 18.61
CA ARG A 167 4.72 11.59 19.84
C ARG A 167 3.45 11.90 20.64
N LEU A 168 3.12 13.18 20.82
CA LEU A 168 1.87 13.60 21.47
C LEU A 168 0.64 13.06 20.72
N ALA A 169 0.63 13.14 19.38
CA ALA A 169 -0.40 12.54 18.53
C ALA A 169 -0.56 11.03 18.76
N ALA A 170 0.54 10.28 18.85
CA ALA A 170 0.52 8.85 19.15
C ALA A 170 -0.06 8.54 20.54
N ARG A 171 0.35 9.31 21.56
CA ARG A 171 -0.14 9.18 22.94
C ARG A 171 -1.63 9.49 23.06
N ILE A 172 -2.15 10.45 22.29
CA ILE A 172 -3.60 10.71 22.19
C ILE A 172 -4.34 9.48 21.65
N CYS A 173 -3.85 8.87 20.57
CA CYS A 173 -4.42 7.64 20.01
C CYS A 173 -4.37 6.46 21.01
N ALA A 174 -3.22 6.21 21.64
CA ALA A 174 -3.06 5.15 22.63
C ALA A 174 -4.02 5.34 23.82
N SER A 175 -4.08 6.56 24.37
CA SER A 175 -5.03 6.90 25.45
C SER A 175 -6.50 6.77 25.04
N ALA A 176 -6.85 7.03 23.77
CA ALA A 176 -8.19 6.82 23.25
C ALA A 176 -8.54 5.33 23.13
N ASN A 177 -7.63 4.52 22.59
CA ASN A 177 -7.76 3.06 22.49
C ASN A 177 -7.82 2.38 23.86
N HIS A 178 -7.02 2.81 24.84
CA HIS A 178 -7.10 2.31 26.22
C HIS A 178 -8.48 2.53 26.85
N LYS A 179 -9.18 3.62 26.48
CA LYS A 179 -10.56 3.92 26.92
C LYS A 179 -11.63 3.18 26.14
N SER A 180 -11.32 2.50 25.03
CA SER A 180 -12.28 1.77 24.19
C SER A 180 -12.06 0.26 24.15
N THR A 181 -11.06 -0.25 24.87
CA THR A 181 -10.65 -1.67 24.90
C THR A 181 -10.77 -2.22 26.33
N PRO A 182 -10.90 -3.55 26.51
CA PRO A 182 -10.89 -4.20 27.81
C PRO A 182 -9.66 -3.84 28.66
N LYS A 183 -9.81 -3.90 29.98
CA LYS A 183 -8.80 -3.38 30.92
C LYS A 183 -7.59 -4.29 31.05
N THR A 184 -7.79 -5.60 30.89
CA THR A 184 -6.74 -6.62 30.94
C THR A 184 -6.60 -7.33 29.60
N PHE A 185 -5.43 -7.93 29.37
CA PHE A 185 -5.20 -8.81 28.22
C PHE A 185 -6.15 -10.02 28.26
N SER A 186 -6.35 -10.58 29.44
CA SER A 186 -7.21 -11.74 29.66
C SER A 186 -8.66 -11.48 29.22
N GLU A 187 -9.28 -10.37 29.66
CA GLU A 187 -10.62 -9.96 29.21
C GLU A 187 -10.70 -9.84 27.69
N ALA A 188 -9.67 -9.29 27.05
CA ALA A 188 -9.64 -9.07 25.60
C ALA A 188 -9.58 -10.39 24.82
N MET A 189 -8.76 -11.35 25.25
CA MET A 189 -8.66 -12.67 24.59
C MET A 189 -9.94 -13.48 24.77
N LEU A 190 -10.52 -13.47 25.97
CA LEU A 190 -11.77 -14.16 26.26
C LEU A 190 -12.93 -13.57 25.45
N PHE A 191 -13.05 -12.25 25.38
CA PHE A 191 -14.05 -11.59 24.55
C PHE A 191 -13.89 -11.93 23.06
N LEU A 192 -12.66 -12.01 22.54
CA LEU A 192 -12.40 -12.37 21.14
C LEU A 192 -12.59 -13.87 20.83
N ASN A 193 -12.58 -14.73 21.86
CA ASN A 193 -12.93 -16.14 21.73
C ASN A 193 -14.45 -16.34 21.82
N GLU A 194 -15.09 -15.84 22.89
CA GLU A 194 -16.50 -16.09 23.21
C GLU A 194 -17.45 -15.23 22.35
N ASN A 195 -17.18 -13.92 22.23
CA ASN A 195 -18.02 -12.98 21.48
C ASN A 195 -17.52 -12.72 20.05
N GLY A 196 -16.31 -13.18 19.72
CA GLY A 196 -15.70 -13.09 18.38
C GLY A 196 -15.81 -14.38 17.56
N LYS A 197 -16.82 -15.24 17.83
CA LYS A 197 -17.07 -16.51 17.13
C LYS A 197 -15.83 -17.44 17.07
N GLY A 198 -15.04 -17.49 18.14
CA GLY A 198 -13.81 -18.28 18.19
C GLY A 198 -12.68 -17.74 17.31
N PHE A 199 -12.54 -16.42 17.15
CA PHE A 199 -11.44 -15.86 16.35
C PHE A 199 -10.08 -16.09 17.02
N VAL A 200 -9.96 -15.81 18.33
CA VAL A 200 -8.85 -16.27 19.17
C VAL A 200 -9.07 -17.76 19.48
N ASN A 201 -8.01 -18.57 19.40
CA ASN A 201 -8.14 -20.02 19.58
C ASN A 201 -8.41 -20.42 21.04
N ASN A 202 -8.96 -21.63 21.21
CA ASN A 202 -9.33 -22.13 22.53
C ASN A 202 -8.11 -22.39 23.41
N GLU A 203 -6.95 -22.76 22.86
CA GLU A 203 -5.72 -22.98 23.65
C GLU A 203 -5.27 -21.71 24.38
N ILE A 204 -5.30 -20.56 23.71
CA ILE A 204 -5.01 -19.26 24.32
C ILE A 204 -6.11 -18.88 25.32
N ALA A 205 -7.39 -19.12 25.01
CA ALA A 205 -8.49 -18.84 25.93
C ALA A 205 -8.38 -19.67 27.23
N ASP A 206 -8.08 -20.97 27.13
CA ASP A 206 -7.94 -21.89 28.26
C ASP A 206 -6.66 -21.63 29.07
N LEU A 207 -5.56 -21.26 28.41
CA LEU A 207 -4.34 -20.79 29.07
C LEU A 207 -4.62 -19.50 29.87
N VAL A 208 -5.36 -18.56 29.29
CA VAL A 208 -5.79 -17.32 29.95
C VAL A 208 -6.78 -17.58 31.09
N LYS A 209 -7.70 -18.55 30.96
CA LYS A 209 -8.59 -18.97 32.07
C LYS A 209 -7.80 -19.54 33.26
N ARG A 210 -6.70 -20.26 33.01
CA ARG A 210 -5.86 -20.89 34.06
C ARG A 210 -4.80 -19.95 34.66
N ARG A 211 -4.17 -19.08 33.84
CA ARG A 211 -2.97 -18.30 34.21
C ARG A 211 -3.05 -16.82 33.84
N GLY A 212 -4.26 -16.31 33.60
CA GLY A 212 -4.49 -14.93 33.17
C GLY A 212 -3.89 -13.86 34.08
N GLU A 213 -3.87 -14.07 35.41
CA GLU A 213 -3.28 -13.12 36.36
C GLU A 213 -1.76 -12.94 36.14
N GLU A 214 -1.02 -14.05 35.98
CA GLU A 214 0.42 -14.07 35.71
C GLU A 214 0.74 -13.38 34.37
N ILE A 215 -0.03 -13.71 33.32
CA ILE A 215 0.12 -13.12 31.99
C ILE A 215 -0.18 -11.62 32.03
N ASN A 216 -1.29 -11.21 32.68
CA ASN A 216 -1.66 -9.81 32.84
C ASN A 216 -0.58 -9.01 33.58
N ALA A 217 0.05 -9.58 34.62
CA ALA A 217 1.10 -8.93 35.39
C ALA A 217 2.37 -8.61 34.56
N ARG A 218 2.64 -9.37 33.49
CA ARG A 218 3.75 -9.08 32.57
C ARG A 218 3.44 -7.98 31.55
N VAL A 219 2.17 -7.63 31.30
CA VAL A 219 1.77 -6.68 30.24
C VAL A 219 2.04 -5.22 30.64
N GLN A 220 2.97 -4.58 29.92
CA GLN A 220 3.43 -3.20 30.17
C GLN A 220 2.68 -2.17 29.30
N SER A 221 1.46 -1.80 29.71
CA SER A 221 0.57 -0.91 28.93
C SER A 221 1.19 0.44 28.53
N ASP A 222 2.10 0.99 29.34
CA ASP A 222 2.74 2.29 29.07
C ASP A 222 3.63 2.28 27.82
N ARG A 223 4.07 1.11 27.35
CA ARG A 223 4.81 0.96 26.09
C ARG A 223 3.99 1.35 24.86
N ASP A 224 2.66 1.44 24.96
CA ASP A 224 1.83 2.00 23.88
C ASP A 224 2.08 3.51 23.68
N LEU A 225 2.51 4.22 24.73
CA LEU A 225 2.86 5.66 24.69
C LEU A 225 4.22 5.94 24.03
N GLU A 226 4.97 4.89 23.70
CA GLU A 226 6.26 4.96 23.00
C GLU A 226 6.16 4.89 21.47
N LEU A 227 5.00 4.45 20.94
CA LEU A 227 4.75 4.28 19.50
C LEU A 227 4.76 5.62 18.75
N THR A 228 4.97 5.56 17.43
CA THR A 228 4.78 6.73 16.55
C THR A 228 3.32 6.82 16.11
N TYR A 229 2.85 8.02 15.76
CA TYR A 229 1.47 8.22 15.29
C TYR A 229 1.14 7.33 14.08
N PHE A 230 2.03 7.28 13.09
CA PHE A 230 1.86 6.42 11.92
C PHE A 230 2.00 4.94 12.23
N GLY A 231 2.84 4.54 13.19
CA GLY A 231 2.93 3.16 13.66
C GLY A 231 1.63 2.71 14.31
N PHE A 232 1.10 3.50 15.24
CA PHE A 232 -0.19 3.26 15.88
C PHE A 232 -1.33 3.18 14.86
N LYS A 233 -1.45 4.16 13.96
CA LYS A 233 -2.49 4.16 12.91
C LYS A 233 -2.33 3.01 11.91
N THR A 234 -1.12 2.49 11.71
CA THR A 234 -0.90 1.27 10.92
C THR A 234 -1.44 0.03 11.63
N MET A 235 -1.21 -0.08 12.95
CA MET A 235 -1.79 -1.17 13.76
C MET A 235 -3.32 -1.10 13.83
N GLU A 236 -3.86 0.07 14.19
CA GLU A 236 -5.30 0.36 14.33
C GLU A 236 -6.09 -0.02 13.07
N ARG A 237 -5.51 0.22 11.89
CA ARG A 237 -6.15 -0.07 10.59
C ARG A 237 -6.25 -1.56 10.27
N SER A 238 -5.28 -2.38 10.66
CA SER A 238 -5.09 -3.71 10.05
C SER A 238 -4.62 -4.83 10.96
N TYR A 239 -4.02 -4.53 12.12
CA TYR A 239 -3.35 -5.53 12.96
C TYR A 239 -4.09 -5.79 14.28
N LEU A 240 -4.62 -4.74 14.93
CA LEU A 240 -5.38 -4.90 16.18
C LEU A 240 -6.69 -5.61 15.89
N LEU A 241 -6.94 -6.72 16.60
CA LEU A 241 -8.16 -7.50 16.39
C LEU A 241 -9.42 -6.74 16.83
N LYS A 242 -10.50 -7.03 16.11
CA LYS A 242 -11.82 -6.40 16.23
C LYS A 242 -12.88 -7.44 16.55
N SER A 243 -13.95 -6.99 17.19
CA SER A 243 -15.21 -7.72 17.29
C SER A 243 -15.95 -7.77 15.94
N ASP A 244 -16.93 -8.67 15.81
CA ASP A 244 -17.93 -8.70 14.72
C ASP A 244 -18.56 -7.32 14.38
N LYS A 245 -18.68 -6.41 15.35
CA LYS A 245 -19.20 -5.04 15.16
C LYS A 245 -18.12 -4.04 14.73
N GLU A 246 -17.05 -4.50 14.07
CA GLU A 246 -15.87 -3.73 13.62
C GLU A 246 -15.17 -2.86 14.70
N THR A 247 -15.50 -3.06 15.98
CA THR A 247 -14.93 -2.34 17.12
C THR A 247 -13.61 -2.99 17.54
N ILE A 248 -12.54 -2.20 17.68
CA ILE A 248 -11.22 -2.67 18.09
C ILE A 248 -11.26 -3.14 19.55
N VAL A 249 -10.81 -4.38 19.80
CA VAL A 249 -10.74 -4.99 21.13
C VAL A 249 -9.29 -5.02 21.64
N GLU A 250 -8.30 -5.14 20.75
CA GLU A 250 -6.90 -5.17 21.14
C GLU A 250 -6.28 -3.78 21.39
N ARG A 251 -5.37 -3.76 22.36
CA ARG A 251 -4.30 -2.77 22.49
C ARG A 251 -3.04 -3.28 21.77
N PRO A 252 -2.09 -2.41 21.36
CA PRO A 252 -0.82 -2.88 20.81
C PRO A 252 -0.06 -3.85 21.72
N GLN A 253 -0.04 -3.64 23.05
CA GLN A 253 0.51 -4.64 23.97
C GLN A 253 -0.19 -6.00 23.94
N TYR A 254 -1.51 -6.02 23.72
CA TYR A 254 -2.27 -7.27 23.67
C TYR A 254 -1.92 -8.04 22.40
N LEU A 255 -1.74 -7.36 21.27
CA LEU A 255 -1.22 -7.95 20.04
C LEU A 255 0.16 -8.58 20.27
N TRP A 256 1.10 -7.87 20.92
CA TRP A 256 2.43 -8.42 21.18
C TRP A 256 2.38 -9.67 22.08
N MET A 257 1.55 -9.65 23.13
CA MET A 257 1.40 -10.80 24.04
C MET A 257 0.71 -11.98 23.34
N ARG A 258 -0.37 -11.75 22.58
CA ARG A 258 -1.05 -12.78 21.78
C ARG A 258 -0.08 -13.42 20.79
N VAL A 259 0.74 -12.63 20.10
CA VAL A 259 1.72 -13.17 19.14
C VAL A 259 2.76 -14.03 19.85
N ALA A 260 3.27 -13.59 21.00
CA ALA A 260 4.25 -14.36 21.77
C ALA A 260 3.66 -15.69 22.29
N LEU A 261 2.49 -15.66 22.94
CA LEU A 261 1.79 -16.88 23.38
C LEU A 261 1.42 -17.76 22.18
N GLY A 262 1.01 -17.16 21.06
CA GLY A 262 0.65 -17.85 19.83
C GLY A 262 1.80 -18.58 19.13
N ILE A 263 3.05 -18.17 19.36
CA ILE A 263 4.27 -18.84 18.86
C ILE A 263 4.79 -19.86 19.87
N HIS A 264 4.74 -19.54 21.16
CA HIS A 264 5.44 -20.33 22.18
C HIS A 264 4.56 -21.34 22.93
N CYS A 265 3.27 -21.03 23.11
CA CYS A 265 2.33 -21.76 23.98
C CYS A 265 1.15 -22.39 23.24
N CYS A 266 0.99 -22.16 21.94
CA CYS A 266 0.12 -22.98 21.09
C CYS A 266 0.84 -24.28 20.69
N LYS A 267 0.10 -25.38 20.61
CA LYS A 267 0.62 -26.69 20.19
C LYS A 267 0.80 -26.76 18.68
N SER A 268 1.58 -27.75 18.23
CA SER A 268 1.63 -28.07 16.82
C SER A 268 0.32 -28.72 16.39
N LEU A 269 -0.25 -28.24 15.28
CA LEU A 269 -1.52 -28.74 14.73
C LEU A 269 -1.45 -30.21 14.25
N ASP A 270 -0.25 -30.78 14.22
CA ASP A 270 0.02 -32.15 13.77
C ASP A 270 -0.15 -33.20 14.89
N GLU A 271 -0.23 -32.77 16.16
CA GLU A 271 -0.43 -33.66 17.32
C GLU A 271 -1.68 -33.26 18.12
N PRO A 272 -2.89 -33.34 17.51
CA PRO A 272 -4.13 -32.97 18.18
C PRO A 272 -4.39 -33.85 19.40
N GLY A 273 -4.41 -33.24 20.59
CA GLY A 273 -4.66 -33.91 21.87
C GLY A 273 -3.43 -34.11 22.76
N ALA A 274 -2.22 -33.82 22.28
CA ALA A 274 -1.05 -33.74 23.17
C ALA A 274 -1.29 -32.69 24.27
N SER A 275 -0.84 -32.95 25.50
CA SER A 275 -0.78 -31.93 26.56
C SER A 275 0.67 -31.58 26.82
N PHE A 276 0.96 -30.29 27.02
CA PHE A 276 2.22 -29.91 27.64
C PHE A 276 2.25 -30.48 29.07
N THR A 277 3.42 -30.94 29.49
CA THR A 277 3.74 -31.07 30.91
C THR A 277 3.75 -29.67 31.56
N LYS A 278 3.68 -29.61 32.89
CA LYS A 278 3.71 -28.32 33.58
C LYS A 278 5.04 -27.59 33.31
N GLU A 279 6.12 -28.34 33.32
CA GLU A 279 7.49 -27.89 33.11
C GLU A 279 7.68 -27.32 31.69
N GLU A 280 7.06 -27.93 30.68
CA GLU A 280 7.03 -27.39 29.31
C GLU A 280 6.17 -26.13 29.20
N GLU A 281 5.00 -26.08 29.85
CA GLU A 281 4.14 -24.89 29.86
C GLU A 281 4.85 -23.70 30.52
N ASP A 282 5.52 -23.92 31.66
CA ASP A 282 6.33 -22.92 32.36
C ASP A 282 7.50 -22.42 31.48
N ALA A 283 8.25 -23.32 30.84
CA ALA A 283 9.34 -22.96 29.93
C ALA A 283 8.84 -22.23 28.67
N ASN A 284 7.67 -22.61 28.15
CA ASN A 284 7.04 -21.96 27.01
C ASN A 284 6.56 -20.55 27.36
N LEU A 285 6.00 -20.34 28.55
CA LEU A 285 5.56 -19.03 29.03
C LEU A 285 6.72 -18.07 29.25
N GLU A 286 7.83 -18.49 29.87
CA GLU A 286 8.96 -17.55 30.03
C GLU A 286 9.58 -17.18 28.68
N ALA A 287 9.65 -18.11 27.72
CA ALA A 287 10.04 -17.79 26.34
C ALA A 287 9.04 -16.87 25.62
N ALA A 288 7.74 -16.97 25.93
CA ALA A 288 6.74 -16.02 25.46
C ALA A 288 6.94 -14.64 26.10
N PHE A 289 7.25 -14.56 27.40
CA PHE A 289 7.49 -13.30 28.10
C PHE A 289 8.78 -12.59 27.63
N GLU A 290 9.86 -13.33 27.36
CA GLU A 290 11.08 -12.81 26.72
C GLU A 290 10.79 -12.24 25.32
N THR A 291 10.05 -13.00 24.50
CA THR A 291 9.61 -12.57 23.17
C THR A 291 8.70 -11.35 23.21
N TYR A 292 7.76 -11.31 24.16
CA TYR A 292 6.90 -10.15 24.40
C TYR A 292 7.71 -8.90 24.81
N ASP A 293 8.67 -9.02 25.72
CA ASP A 293 9.47 -7.88 26.18
C ASP A 293 10.26 -7.25 25.02
N LEU A 294 10.93 -8.08 24.22
CA LEU A 294 11.74 -7.62 23.10
C LEU A 294 10.90 -7.04 21.95
N MET A 295 9.75 -7.65 21.62
CA MET A 295 8.84 -7.09 20.60
C MET A 295 8.19 -5.78 21.07
N SER A 296 7.69 -5.71 22.30
CA SER A 296 7.02 -4.51 22.81
C SER A 296 7.98 -3.34 23.04
N ARG A 297 9.26 -3.62 23.34
CA ARG A 297 10.34 -2.61 23.31
C ARG A 297 10.86 -2.32 21.90
N GLY A 298 10.40 -3.06 20.89
CA GLY A 298 10.67 -2.83 19.47
C GLY A 298 12.06 -3.27 18.98
N TYR A 299 12.74 -4.19 19.67
CA TYR A 299 14.04 -4.74 19.24
C TYR A 299 13.93 -5.56 17.95
N PHE A 300 12.83 -6.25 17.76
CA PHE A 300 12.48 -6.95 16.52
C PHE A 300 10.95 -6.99 16.37
N THR A 301 10.49 -7.45 15.21
CA THR A 301 9.08 -7.79 15.01
C THR A 301 8.96 -8.94 14.00
N HIS A 302 7.95 -9.79 14.16
CA HIS A 302 7.62 -10.82 13.18
C HIS A 302 6.93 -10.19 11.95
N ALA A 303 6.93 -10.90 10.82
CA ALA A 303 6.26 -10.45 9.61
C ALA A 303 4.73 -10.37 9.76
N SER A 304 4.08 -9.62 8.87
CA SER A 304 2.64 -9.31 8.99
C SER A 304 1.72 -10.53 9.21
N PRO A 305 1.86 -11.67 8.51
CA PRO A 305 0.98 -12.81 8.71
C PRO A 305 1.08 -13.37 10.14
N THR A 306 2.29 -13.48 10.69
CA THR A 306 2.48 -13.87 12.09
C THR A 306 1.77 -12.90 13.05
N LEU A 307 1.85 -11.59 12.81
CA LEU A 307 1.17 -10.59 13.64
C LEU A 307 -0.37 -10.68 13.54
N PHE A 308 -0.89 -10.96 12.34
CA PHE A 308 -2.32 -11.13 12.09
C PHE A 308 -2.90 -12.42 12.68
N HIS A 309 -2.15 -13.54 12.64
CA HIS A 309 -2.71 -14.88 12.78
C HIS A 309 -2.16 -15.70 13.96
N ALA A 310 -1.06 -15.31 14.61
CA ALA A 310 -0.60 -16.00 15.82
C ALA A 310 -1.65 -15.88 16.95
N GLY A 311 -1.94 -16.99 17.62
CA GLY A 311 -2.98 -17.11 18.67
C GLY A 311 -4.43 -17.12 18.15
N THR A 312 -4.64 -17.10 16.83
CA THR A 312 -5.97 -17.24 16.20
C THR A 312 -6.28 -18.70 15.86
N THR A 313 -7.54 -19.02 15.55
CA THR A 313 -7.92 -20.37 15.10
C THR A 313 -7.34 -20.79 13.75
N HIS A 314 -6.87 -19.84 12.94
CA HIS A 314 -6.31 -20.10 11.62
C HIS A 314 -4.89 -19.50 11.52
N PRO A 315 -3.89 -20.09 12.22
CA PRO A 315 -2.55 -19.51 12.37
C PRO A 315 -1.70 -19.71 11.11
N GLN A 316 -2.04 -19.02 10.02
CA GLN A 316 -1.15 -18.90 8.86
C GLN A 316 -0.10 -17.82 9.15
N LEU A 317 1.12 -18.24 9.47
CA LEU A 317 2.19 -17.38 9.99
C LEU A 317 3.27 -17.05 8.94
N SER A 318 3.33 -17.84 7.85
CA SER A 318 4.35 -17.77 6.80
C SER A 318 4.03 -16.71 5.73
N SER A 319 5.04 -16.00 5.21
CA SER A 319 4.81 -14.81 4.37
C SER A 319 4.85 -15.02 2.86
N CYS A 320 5.65 -15.96 2.38
CA CYS A 320 5.85 -16.20 0.95
C CYS A 320 6.00 -17.69 0.66
N PHE A 321 5.63 -18.05 -0.56
CA PHE A 321 5.71 -19.41 -1.10
C PHE A 321 6.43 -19.39 -2.45
N LEU A 322 7.25 -20.40 -2.72
CA LEU A 322 7.87 -20.61 -4.04
C LEU A 322 7.26 -21.88 -4.65
N VAL A 323 6.71 -21.74 -5.85
CA VAL A 323 5.97 -22.78 -6.56
C VAL A 323 6.68 -23.08 -7.88
N GLN A 324 7.01 -24.35 -8.11
CA GLN A 324 7.38 -24.83 -9.44
C GLN A 324 6.11 -25.19 -10.22
N MET A 325 6.11 -24.88 -11.52
CA MET A 325 5.09 -25.38 -12.44
C MET A 325 5.18 -26.91 -12.53
N SER A 326 4.10 -27.59 -12.15
CA SER A 326 4.11 -29.03 -11.89
C SER A 326 4.44 -29.86 -13.14
N ASP A 327 3.88 -29.53 -14.30
CA ASP A 327 4.14 -30.23 -15.57
C ASP A 327 3.78 -29.32 -16.76
N ASP A 328 4.37 -29.58 -17.93
CA ASP A 328 4.06 -28.93 -19.22
C ASP A 328 2.82 -29.57 -19.89
N SER A 329 1.75 -29.65 -19.10
CA SER A 329 0.43 -30.13 -19.51
C SER A 329 -0.69 -29.27 -18.92
N ILE A 330 -1.90 -29.38 -19.48
CA ILE A 330 -3.06 -28.64 -18.96
C ILE A 330 -3.35 -29.00 -17.50
N ASN A 331 -3.18 -30.27 -17.11
CA ASN A 331 -3.37 -30.68 -15.71
C ASN A 331 -2.33 -30.02 -14.81
N GLY A 332 -1.03 -30.14 -15.12
CA GLY A 332 0.04 -29.49 -14.35
C GLY A 332 -0.11 -27.97 -14.24
N ILE A 333 -0.54 -27.30 -15.31
CA ILE A 333 -0.81 -25.85 -15.33
C ILE A 333 -1.96 -25.47 -14.41
N TYR A 334 -3.08 -26.22 -14.43
CA TYR A 334 -4.27 -25.90 -13.64
C TYR A 334 -4.15 -26.36 -12.17
N ASP A 335 -3.45 -27.45 -11.89
CA ASP A 335 -3.10 -27.86 -10.52
C ASP A 335 -2.16 -26.83 -9.88
N THR A 336 -1.19 -26.32 -10.63
CA THR A 336 -0.33 -25.22 -10.16
C THR A 336 -1.15 -23.94 -9.94
N LEU A 337 -2.10 -23.62 -10.82
CA LEU A 337 -2.99 -22.47 -10.65
C LEU A 337 -3.87 -22.61 -9.39
N LYS A 338 -4.40 -23.81 -9.13
CA LYS A 338 -5.17 -24.15 -7.92
C LYS A 338 -4.33 -23.98 -6.66
N ARG A 339 -3.08 -24.50 -6.65
CA ARG A 339 -2.13 -24.28 -5.54
C ARG A 339 -1.92 -22.79 -5.29
N CYS A 340 -1.68 -22.00 -6.36
CA CYS A 340 -1.52 -20.55 -6.26
C CYS A 340 -2.76 -19.83 -5.73
N ALA A 341 -3.97 -20.20 -6.16
CA ALA A 341 -5.21 -19.64 -5.65
C ALA A 341 -5.40 -19.92 -4.14
N VAL A 342 -5.16 -21.16 -3.70
CA VAL A 342 -5.28 -21.55 -2.28
C VAL A 342 -4.26 -20.82 -1.41
N ILE A 343 -3.02 -20.66 -1.88
CA ILE A 343 -1.97 -19.85 -1.21
C ILE A 343 -2.36 -18.37 -1.14
N SER A 344 -2.87 -17.78 -2.23
CA SER A 344 -3.27 -16.36 -2.28
C SER A 344 -4.41 -16.08 -1.30
N LYS A 345 -5.43 -16.95 -1.25
CA LYS A 345 -6.54 -16.89 -0.27
C LYS A 345 -6.00 -16.83 1.15
N ALA A 346 -4.98 -17.62 1.45
CA ALA A 346 -4.29 -17.69 2.73
C ALA A 346 -3.26 -16.55 2.96
N ALA A 347 -3.40 -15.44 2.24
CA ALA A 347 -2.58 -14.22 2.31
C ALA A 347 -1.08 -14.39 1.94
N GLY A 348 -0.69 -15.49 1.29
CA GLY A 348 0.67 -15.74 0.84
C GLY A 348 1.05 -14.98 -0.44
N GLY A 349 2.23 -14.36 -0.46
CA GLY A 349 2.88 -13.90 -1.70
C GLY A 349 3.56 -15.05 -2.44
N ILE A 350 3.54 -15.05 -3.78
CA ILE A 350 3.99 -16.22 -4.58
C ILE A 350 5.15 -15.85 -5.51
N GLY A 351 6.20 -16.67 -5.52
CA GLY A 351 7.13 -16.78 -6.65
C GLY A 351 6.81 -18.03 -7.47
N LEU A 352 6.61 -17.89 -8.77
CA LEU A 352 6.22 -18.96 -9.68
C LEU A 352 7.28 -19.18 -10.76
N CYS A 353 7.90 -20.36 -10.78
CA CYS A 353 8.76 -20.80 -11.89
C CYS A 353 7.90 -21.28 -13.07
N VAL A 354 8.19 -20.84 -14.30
CA VAL A 354 7.50 -21.31 -15.53
C VAL A 354 8.46 -21.76 -16.66
N HIS A 355 9.73 -22.04 -16.34
CA HIS A 355 10.79 -22.36 -17.33
C HIS A 355 10.51 -23.59 -18.19
N ASN A 356 9.72 -24.54 -17.67
CA ASN A 356 9.42 -25.84 -18.28
C ASN A 356 8.25 -25.80 -19.28
N ILE A 357 7.43 -24.73 -19.31
CA ILE A 357 6.29 -24.63 -20.23
C ILE A 357 6.75 -24.41 -21.67
N ARG A 358 6.21 -25.20 -22.61
CA ARG A 358 6.58 -25.13 -24.03
C ARG A 358 6.26 -23.78 -24.67
N ALA A 359 7.22 -23.25 -25.41
CA ALA A 359 7.11 -21.98 -26.12
C ALA A 359 6.08 -22.01 -27.25
N ARG A 360 5.67 -20.83 -27.71
CA ARG A 360 4.70 -20.66 -28.81
C ARG A 360 5.17 -21.34 -30.10
N GLY A 361 4.23 -21.96 -30.81
CA GLY A 361 4.49 -22.68 -32.06
C GLY A 361 4.96 -24.14 -31.89
N THR A 362 5.31 -24.56 -30.67
CA THR A 362 5.72 -25.96 -30.40
C THR A 362 4.57 -26.93 -30.63
N PHE A 363 4.82 -28.05 -31.31
CA PHE A 363 3.81 -29.04 -31.65
C PHE A 363 3.24 -29.77 -30.41
N ILE A 364 1.94 -30.05 -30.41
CA ILE A 364 1.25 -30.78 -29.33
C ILE A 364 0.81 -32.14 -29.86
N LYS A 365 1.51 -33.21 -29.47
CA LYS A 365 1.30 -34.58 -29.97
C LYS A 365 -0.15 -35.07 -29.87
N GLY A 366 -0.82 -34.79 -28.74
CA GLY A 366 -2.18 -35.28 -28.47
C GLY A 366 -3.27 -34.60 -29.30
N THR A 367 -3.25 -33.27 -29.43
CA THR A 367 -4.27 -32.50 -30.16
C THR A 367 -3.92 -32.23 -31.62
N ARG A 368 -2.68 -32.54 -32.04
CA ARG A 368 -2.08 -32.17 -33.34
C ARG A 368 -2.05 -30.66 -33.63
N GLY A 369 -2.30 -29.83 -32.62
CA GLY A 369 -2.16 -28.37 -32.70
C GLY A 369 -0.75 -27.87 -32.39
N VAL A 370 -0.62 -26.55 -32.27
CA VAL A 370 0.59 -25.88 -31.79
C VAL A 370 0.31 -25.12 -30.49
N SER A 371 1.32 -24.98 -29.64
CA SER A 371 1.24 -24.19 -28.41
C SER A 371 1.04 -22.71 -28.68
N ASN A 372 0.23 -22.06 -27.85
CA ASN A 372 0.10 -20.60 -27.85
C ASN A 372 1.18 -19.89 -26.99
N GLY A 373 2.03 -20.66 -26.30
CA GLY A 373 3.12 -20.16 -25.46
C GLY A 373 2.68 -19.61 -24.09
N LEU A 374 3.60 -18.94 -23.41
CA LEU A 374 3.43 -18.43 -22.05
C LEU A 374 2.35 -17.33 -21.93
N VAL A 375 2.20 -16.46 -22.93
CA VAL A 375 1.35 -15.25 -22.81
C VAL A 375 -0.11 -15.56 -22.42
N PRO A 376 -0.85 -16.47 -23.11
CA PRO A 376 -2.22 -16.76 -22.72
C PRO A 376 -2.34 -17.48 -21.37
N MET A 377 -1.37 -18.34 -21.03
CA MET A 377 -1.32 -18.99 -19.72
C MET A 377 -1.19 -17.95 -18.61
N LEU A 378 -0.23 -17.02 -18.74
CA LEU A 378 0.02 -16.00 -17.72
C LEU A 378 -1.15 -15.02 -17.58
N ARG A 379 -1.98 -14.81 -18.61
CA ARG A 379 -3.24 -14.06 -18.47
C ARG A 379 -4.27 -14.74 -17.57
N VAL A 380 -4.31 -16.07 -17.51
CA VAL A 380 -5.17 -16.81 -16.56
C VAL A 380 -4.66 -16.59 -15.13
N TYR A 381 -3.34 -16.64 -14.92
CA TYR A 381 -2.71 -16.35 -13.62
C TYR A 381 -2.92 -14.89 -13.19
N ASP A 382 -2.88 -13.93 -14.11
CA ASP A 382 -3.14 -12.51 -13.84
C ASP A 382 -4.57 -12.29 -13.33
N VAL A 383 -5.58 -12.81 -14.05
CA VAL A 383 -6.98 -12.75 -13.62
C VAL A 383 -7.18 -13.46 -12.29
N THR A 384 -6.54 -14.62 -12.06
CA THR A 384 -6.63 -15.35 -10.79
C THR A 384 -6.01 -14.57 -9.63
N SER A 385 -4.88 -13.87 -9.84
CA SER A 385 -4.25 -13.01 -8.83
C SER A 385 -5.12 -11.80 -8.44
N HIS A 386 -5.95 -11.33 -9.37
CA HIS A 386 -6.89 -10.24 -9.13
C HIS A 386 -8.19 -10.72 -8.47
N TYR A 387 -8.68 -11.91 -8.84
CA TYR A 387 -9.88 -12.53 -8.28
C TYR A 387 -9.68 -13.04 -6.84
N VAL A 388 -8.55 -13.70 -6.57
CA VAL A 388 -8.23 -14.22 -5.23
C VAL A 388 -7.30 -13.26 -4.50
N ASP A 389 -7.90 -12.21 -3.95
CA ASP A 389 -7.18 -11.28 -3.08
C ASP A 389 -6.70 -11.94 -1.77
N GLN A 390 -5.69 -11.34 -1.16
CA GLN A 390 -5.03 -11.86 0.02
C GLN A 390 -5.85 -11.52 1.28
N GLY A 391 -6.47 -12.56 1.85
CA GLY A 391 -7.12 -12.50 3.16
C GLY A 391 -8.43 -11.70 3.18
N GLY A 392 -9.21 -11.70 2.09
CA GLY A 392 -10.54 -11.08 2.03
C GLY A 392 -10.49 -9.56 1.97
N GLY A 393 -9.88 -9.02 0.92
CA GLY A 393 -9.74 -7.58 0.67
C GLY A 393 -8.63 -6.90 1.48
N LYS A 394 -7.89 -7.62 2.34
CA LYS A 394 -6.82 -7.02 3.16
C LYS A 394 -5.63 -6.55 2.31
N ARG A 395 -5.25 -7.31 1.28
CA ARG A 395 -4.21 -6.97 0.30
C ARG A 395 -4.57 -7.54 -1.09
N PRO A 396 -4.19 -6.92 -2.22
CA PRO A 396 -4.31 -7.55 -3.53
C PRO A 396 -3.44 -8.80 -3.65
N GLY A 397 -3.87 -9.81 -4.42
CA GLY A 397 -3.03 -10.95 -4.78
C GLY A 397 -1.81 -10.52 -5.60
N ALA A 398 -0.66 -11.13 -5.32
CA ALA A 398 0.61 -10.74 -5.93
C ALA A 398 1.51 -11.96 -6.20
N PHE A 399 1.71 -12.28 -7.49
CA PHE A 399 2.59 -13.35 -7.95
C PHE A 399 3.75 -12.75 -8.76
N ALA A 400 4.99 -13.20 -8.50
CA ALA A 400 6.16 -12.94 -9.33
C ALA A 400 6.47 -14.16 -10.21
N VAL A 401 6.38 -13.99 -11.52
CA VAL A 401 6.67 -15.01 -12.52
C VAL A 401 8.16 -14.98 -12.88
N TYR A 402 8.82 -16.13 -12.78
CA TYR A 402 10.24 -16.31 -13.07
C TYR A 402 10.45 -17.04 -14.39
N LEU A 403 11.31 -16.47 -15.24
CA LEU A 403 11.68 -17.04 -16.53
C LEU A 403 13.20 -16.93 -16.80
N GLU A 404 13.83 -17.99 -17.31
CA GLU A 404 15.22 -17.93 -17.80
C GLU A 404 15.30 -17.25 -19.17
N PRO A 405 16.33 -16.42 -19.44
CA PRO A 405 16.38 -15.59 -20.66
C PRO A 405 16.65 -16.37 -21.96
N TRP A 406 16.88 -17.68 -21.91
CA TRP A 406 16.93 -18.53 -23.11
C TRP A 406 15.55 -18.96 -23.61
N HIS A 407 14.48 -18.80 -22.82
CA HIS A 407 13.15 -19.27 -23.23
C HIS A 407 12.64 -18.52 -24.46
N ALA A 408 12.08 -19.22 -25.44
CA ALA A 408 11.75 -18.62 -26.74
C ALA A 408 10.65 -17.54 -26.70
N ASP A 409 9.76 -17.55 -25.69
CA ASP A 409 8.73 -16.53 -25.51
C ASP A 409 9.24 -15.28 -24.73
N ILE A 410 10.53 -15.21 -24.37
CA ILE A 410 11.09 -14.16 -23.48
C ILE A 410 10.76 -12.72 -23.93
N PHE A 411 10.82 -12.44 -25.23
CA PHE A 411 10.50 -11.11 -25.77
C PHE A 411 9.03 -10.72 -25.58
N ASP A 412 8.11 -11.68 -25.68
CA ASP A 412 6.69 -11.44 -25.44
C ASP A 412 6.42 -11.25 -23.94
N VAL A 413 7.07 -12.04 -23.08
CA VAL A 413 6.98 -11.92 -21.61
C VAL A 413 7.48 -10.56 -21.10
N LEU A 414 8.56 -10.01 -21.67
CA LEU A 414 9.06 -8.66 -21.36
C LEU A 414 8.07 -7.54 -21.69
N ASN A 415 7.04 -7.79 -22.52
CA ASN A 415 6.02 -6.81 -22.86
C ASN A 415 4.74 -6.92 -22.00
N LEU A 416 4.57 -7.97 -21.18
CA LEU A 416 3.31 -8.24 -20.47
C LEU A 416 2.88 -7.14 -19.49
N LYS A 417 3.84 -6.45 -18.85
CA LYS A 417 3.58 -5.38 -17.87
C LYS A 417 3.59 -3.96 -18.47
N LYS A 418 3.85 -3.81 -19.78
CA LYS A 418 3.89 -2.50 -20.44
C LYS A 418 2.52 -1.84 -20.47
N ASN A 419 2.48 -0.52 -20.42
CA ASN A 419 1.21 0.22 -20.36
C ASN A 419 0.51 0.26 -21.73
N HIS A 420 1.28 0.45 -22.81
CA HIS A 420 0.77 0.48 -24.18
C HIS A 420 0.72 -0.91 -24.84
N GLY A 421 0.03 -1.00 -25.98
CA GLY A 421 -0.11 -2.20 -26.82
C GLY A 421 -1.37 -3.03 -26.54
N LYS A 422 -1.46 -4.22 -27.15
CA LYS A 422 -2.68 -5.05 -27.18
C LYS A 422 -2.99 -5.70 -25.82
N GLU A 423 -4.19 -5.48 -25.29
CA GLU A 423 -4.66 -6.04 -24.01
C GLU A 423 -4.64 -7.57 -23.98
N GLU A 424 -4.85 -8.25 -25.11
CA GLU A 424 -4.80 -9.71 -25.19
C GLU A 424 -3.39 -10.28 -24.95
N GLN A 425 -2.38 -9.40 -24.91
CA GLN A 425 -0.97 -9.67 -24.66
C GLN A 425 -0.47 -8.93 -23.40
N ARG A 426 -1.35 -8.62 -22.44
CA ARG A 426 -0.99 -7.95 -21.18
C ARG A 426 -1.45 -8.73 -19.96
N ALA A 427 -0.64 -8.66 -18.92
CA ALA A 427 -0.84 -9.25 -17.60
C ALA A 427 -0.12 -8.35 -16.59
N ARG A 428 -0.79 -7.26 -16.21
CA ARG A 428 -0.19 -6.13 -15.48
C ARG A 428 -0.25 -6.28 -13.96
N ASN A 429 -1.11 -7.16 -13.44
CA ASN A 429 -1.22 -7.47 -12.01
C ASN A 429 -0.03 -8.34 -11.57
N LEU A 430 0.44 -9.24 -12.43
CA LEU A 430 1.63 -10.05 -12.21
C LEU A 430 2.93 -9.21 -12.15
N PHE A 431 3.90 -9.69 -11.38
CA PHE A 431 5.28 -9.23 -11.38
C PHE A 431 6.16 -10.21 -12.17
N TYR A 432 7.32 -9.75 -12.63
CA TYR A 432 8.21 -10.54 -13.49
C TYR A 432 9.65 -10.49 -12.98
N GLY A 433 10.32 -11.63 -12.98
CA GLY A 433 11.74 -11.79 -12.65
C GLY A 433 12.44 -12.66 -13.69
N LEU A 434 13.69 -12.32 -14.02
CA LEU A 434 14.54 -13.15 -14.85
C LEU A 434 15.50 -13.96 -13.97
N TRP A 435 15.57 -15.25 -14.25
CA TRP A 435 16.51 -16.18 -13.63
C TRP A 435 17.70 -16.34 -14.58
N VAL A 436 18.73 -15.52 -14.39
CA VAL A 436 19.78 -15.24 -15.38
C VAL A 436 21.00 -16.13 -15.14
N PRO A 437 21.38 -17.02 -16.07
CA PRO A 437 22.66 -17.74 -16.03
C PRO A 437 23.83 -16.81 -16.38
N ASP A 438 25.01 -17.09 -15.81
CA ASP A 438 26.26 -16.35 -16.06
C ASP A 438 26.59 -16.31 -17.56
N LEU A 439 26.28 -17.38 -18.31
CA LEU A 439 26.50 -17.44 -19.76
C LEU A 439 25.81 -16.32 -20.51
N PHE A 440 24.59 -15.94 -20.13
CA PHE A 440 23.89 -14.83 -20.78
C PHE A 440 24.68 -13.53 -20.58
N MET A 441 25.12 -13.25 -19.35
CA MET A 441 25.92 -12.06 -19.03
C MET A 441 27.28 -12.07 -19.77
N LYS A 442 27.97 -13.23 -19.84
CA LYS A 442 29.18 -13.44 -20.65
C LYS A 442 28.93 -13.11 -22.13
N ARG A 443 27.83 -13.63 -22.72
CA ARG A 443 27.45 -13.42 -24.13
C ARG A 443 27.07 -11.95 -24.40
N VAL A 444 26.37 -11.27 -23.48
CA VAL A 444 26.07 -9.82 -23.60
C VAL A 444 27.36 -9.00 -23.59
N GLN A 445 28.28 -9.27 -22.66
CA GLN A 445 29.58 -8.57 -22.59
C GLN A 445 30.38 -8.78 -23.90
N GLY A 446 30.53 -10.03 -24.33
CA GLY A 446 31.26 -10.42 -25.55
C GLY A 446 30.54 -10.15 -26.89
N ASN A 447 29.34 -9.57 -26.89
CA ASN A 447 28.50 -9.39 -28.09
C ASN A 447 28.20 -10.68 -28.88
N GLY A 448 28.13 -11.81 -28.17
CA GLY A 448 27.86 -13.13 -28.75
C GLY A 448 26.42 -13.30 -29.23
N MET A 449 26.18 -14.39 -29.95
CA MET A 449 24.83 -14.87 -30.23
C MET A 449 24.20 -15.47 -28.97
N TRP A 450 22.88 -15.42 -28.90
CA TRP A 450 22.07 -16.05 -27.87
C TRP A 450 20.93 -16.81 -28.55
N SER A 451 20.79 -18.08 -28.20
CA SER A 451 19.85 -19.01 -28.79
C SER A 451 18.61 -19.12 -27.91
N LEU A 452 17.47 -18.83 -28.51
CA LEU A 452 16.17 -18.91 -27.89
C LEU A 452 15.59 -20.32 -28.11
N MET A 453 15.34 -21.03 -27.03
CA MET A 453 15.02 -22.45 -26.99
C MET A 453 13.63 -22.71 -26.40
N CYS A 454 13.00 -23.81 -26.81
CA CYS A 454 11.79 -24.33 -26.18
C CYS A 454 12.17 -25.49 -25.25
N PRO A 455 11.65 -25.57 -24.00
CA PRO A 455 12.00 -26.64 -23.06
C PRO A 455 11.65 -28.05 -23.56
N ASP A 456 10.56 -28.23 -24.33
CA ASP A 456 10.21 -29.51 -24.99
C ASP A 456 11.31 -29.98 -25.98
N LEU A 457 11.97 -29.03 -26.66
CA LEU A 457 13.09 -29.30 -27.57
C LEU A 457 14.44 -29.36 -26.85
N CYS A 458 14.56 -28.75 -25.67
CA CYS A 458 15.81 -28.54 -24.92
C CYS A 458 15.62 -28.79 -23.41
N PRO A 459 15.27 -30.04 -23.02
CA PRO A 459 14.98 -30.37 -21.62
C PRO A 459 16.22 -30.27 -20.73
N GLY A 460 16.02 -30.22 -19.42
CA GLY A 460 17.13 -30.24 -18.44
C GLY A 460 17.83 -28.89 -18.19
N LEU A 461 17.71 -27.89 -19.07
CA LEU A 461 18.32 -26.56 -18.86
C LEU A 461 17.88 -25.88 -17.55
N ALA A 462 16.64 -26.06 -17.13
CA ALA A 462 16.13 -25.55 -15.84
C ALA A 462 16.63 -26.34 -14.61
N HIS A 463 17.20 -27.54 -14.80
CA HIS A 463 17.62 -28.44 -13.72
C HIS A 463 19.14 -28.47 -13.50
N CYS A 464 19.92 -27.81 -14.36
CA CYS A 464 21.36 -27.62 -14.21
C CYS A 464 21.73 -26.13 -14.13
N HIS A 465 22.92 -25.82 -13.63
CA HIS A 465 23.46 -24.46 -13.49
C HIS A 465 24.99 -24.46 -13.66
N GLY A 466 25.61 -23.29 -13.77
CA GLY A 466 27.05 -23.14 -13.93
C GLY A 466 27.60 -23.87 -15.17
N GLU A 467 28.73 -24.57 -15.01
CA GLU A 467 29.43 -25.22 -16.13
C GLU A 467 28.61 -26.34 -16.81
N GLU A 468 27.74 -27.02 -16.06
CA GLU A 468 26.85 -28.03 -16.62
C GLU A 468 25.80 -27.39 -17.54
N PHE A 469 25.24 -26.25 -17.12
CA PHE A 469 24.35 -25.45 -17.97
C PHE A 469 25.09 -24.93 -19.21
N ASP A 470 26.28 -24.34 -19.04
CA ASP A 470 27.09 -23.83 -20.16
C ASP A 470 27.36 -24.93 -21.20
N ARG A 471 27.67 -26.16 -20.76
CA ARG A 471 27.88 -27.33 -21.61
C ARG A 471 26.61 -27.81 -22.31
N LEU A 472 25.51 -28.01 -21.58
CA LEU A 472 24.25 -28.53 -22.13
C LEU A 472 23.63 -27.54 -23.13
N TYR A 473 23.69 -26.25 -22.81
CA TYR A 473 23.22 -25.18 -23.69
C TYR A 473 24.06 -25.12 -24.97
N ALA A 474 25.39 -25.15 -24.87
CA ALA A 474 26.27 -25.16 -26.05
C ALA A 474 26.08 -26.43 -26.92
N GLN A 475 25.80 -27.58 -26.30
CA GLN A 475 25.43 -28.80 -27.02
C GLN A 475 24.17 -28.58 -27.88
N TYR A 476 23.09 -28.04 -27.31
CA TYR A 476 21.86 -27.74 -28.06
C TYR A 476 22.06 -26.66 -29.14
N GLU A 477 22.92 -25.67 -28.92
CA GLU A 477 23.33 -24.74 -29.99
C GLU A 477 24.03 -25.48 -31.15
N SER A 478 24.91 -26.45 -30.87
CA SER A 478 25.62 -27.24 -31.88
C SER A 478 24.73 -28.25 -32.62
N GLU A 479 23.70 -28.77 -31.95
CA GLU A 479 22.68 -29.67 -32.53
C GLU A 479 21.63 -28.91 -33.36
N GLY A 480 21.69 -27.57 -33.42
CA GLY A 480 20.69 -26.75 -34.11
C GLY A 480 19.33 -26.69 -33.40
N ARG A 481 19.28 -27.06 -32.12
CA ARG A 481 18.05 -27.14 -31.32
C ARG A 481 17.72 -25.78 -30.71
N TYR A 482 17.22 -24.87 -31.53
CA TYR A 482 16.72 -23.58 -31.10
C TYR A 482 15.58 -23.09 -32.01
N THR A 483 14.70 -22.25 -31.46
CA THR A 483 13.61 -21.62 -32.22
C THR A 483 14.11 -20.42 -33.02
N ARG A 484 15.05 -19.64 -32.45
CA ARG A 484 15.63 -18.44 -33.06
C ARG A 484 16.98 -18.12 -32.41
N GLN A 485 17.92 -17.52 -33.14
CA GLN A 485 19.09 -16.88 -32.53
C GLN A 485 18.98 -15.35 -32.66
N VAL A 486 19.40 -14.65 -31.62
CA VAL A 486 19.46 -13.18 -31.54
C VAL A 486 20.85 -12.74 -31.08
N ARG A 487 21.20 -11.46 -31.22
CA ARG A 487 22.39 -10.95 -30.50
C ARG A 487 22.05 -10.88 -29.01
N ALA A 488 22.94 -11.31 -28.13
CA ALA A 488 22.68 -11.24 -26.69
C ALA A 488 22.36 -9.79 -26.22
N ARG A 489 23.00 -8.79 -26.85
CA ARG A 489 22.75 -7.36 -26.61
C ARG A 489 21.37 -6.86 -27.07
N GLU A 490 20.72 -7.53 -28.03
CA GLU A 490 19.36 -7.21 -28.49
C GLU A 490 18.34 -7.57 -27.41
N LEU A 491 18.43 -8.79 -26.86
CA LEU A 491 17.62 -9.19 -25.71
C LEU A 491 17.95 -8.33 -24.48
N TRP A 492 19.22 -8.01 -24.25
CA TRP A 492 19.61 -7.10 -23.17
C TRP A 492 18.95 -5.72 -23.28
N ALA A 493 18.92 -5.12 -24.47
CA ALA A 493 18.21 -3.86 -24.70
C ALA A 493 16.73 -3.97 -24.34
N ALA A 494 16.04 -5.01 -24.83
CA ALA A 494 14.62 -5.24 -24.52
C ALA A 494 14.34 -5.42 -23.01
N ILE A 495 15.25 -6.07 -22.27
CA ILE A 495 15.19 -6.18 -20.80
C ILE A 495 15.31 -4.81 -20.14
N LEU A 496 16.25 -3.98 -20.59
CA LEU A 496 16.44 -2.64 -20.05
C LEU A 496 15.30 -1.70 -20.39
N ASP A 497 14.72 -1.79 -21.59
CA ASP A 497 13.55 -1.00 -21.99
C ASP A 497 12.32 -1.34 -21.14
N ALA A 498 12.07 -2.63 -20.88
CA ALA A 498 11.02 -3.06 -19.96
C ALA A 498 11.24 -2.51 -18.53
N GLN A 499 12.48 -2.54 -18.04
CA GLN A 499 12.86 -1.92 -16.76
C GLN A 499 12.79 -0.39 -16.78
N ILE A 500 12.94 0.24 -17.95
CA ILE A 500 12.82 1.68 -18.11
C ILE A 500 11.37 2.11 -17.93
N GLU A 501 10.45 1.43 -18.59
CA GLU A 501 9.02 1.73 -18.58
C GLU A 501 8.33 1.27 -17.28
N THR A 502 8.60 0.05 -16.80
CA THR A 502 7.79 -0.62 -15.76
C THR A 502 8.51 -0.81 -14.43
N GLY A 503 9.83 -0.61 -14.37
CA GLY A 503 10.66 -0.96 -13.21
C GLY A 503 10.95 -2.46 -13.05
N THR A 504 10.43 -3.30 -13.95
CA THR A 504 10.54 -4.77 -13.99
C THR A 504 10.96 -5.24 -15.40
N PRO A 505 11.51 -6.46 -15.61
CA PRO A 505 11.66 -7.55 -14.65
C PRO A 505 12.76 -7.33 -13.60
N TYR A 506 12.67 -8.07 -12.50
CA TYR A 506 13.78 -8.27 -11.56
C TYR A 506 14.91 -9.07 -12.26
N LEU A 507 16.18 -8.94 -11.84
CA LEU A 507 17.27 -9.80 -12.33
C LEU A 507 17.89 -10.58 -11.18
N LEU A 508 17.83 -11.90 -11.26
CA LEU A 508 18.39 -12.81 -10.27
C LEU A 508 19.43 -13.68 -10.96
N TYR A 509 20.58 -13.89 -10.34
CA TYR A 509 21.70 -14.57 -10.95
C TYR A 509 21.69 -16.04 -10.54
N LYS A 510 21.15 -16.89 -11.43
CA LYS A 510 20.90 -18.33 -11.23
C LYS A 510 22.11 -19.04 -10.63
N ASP A 511 23.29 -18.81 -11.18
CA ASP A 511 24.50 -19.52 -10.80
C ASP A 511 25.03 -19.05 -9.43
N ALA A 512 24.97 -17.74 -9.14
CA ALA A 512 25.33 -17.20 -7.84
C ALA A 512 24.34 -17.62 -6.73
N ALA A 513 23.06 -17.77 -7.07
CA ALA A 513 22.03 -18.27 -6.16
C ALA A 513 22.23 -19.75 -5.82
N ASN A 514 22.51 -20.59 -6.83
CA ASN A 514 22.69 -22.03 -6.65
C ASN A 514 24.03 -22.40 -5.98
N LYS A 515 25.17 -21.93 -6.52
CA LYS A 515 26.52 -22.22 -5.99
C LYS A 515 26.74 -21.82 -4.53
N LYS A 516 25.90 -20.91 -4.02
CA LYS A 516 26.01 -20.27 -2.71
C LYS A 516 24.75 -20.45 -1.86
N SER A 517 24.07 -21.59 -2.03
CA SER A 517 22.94 -21.99 -1.20
C SER A 517 23.33 -23.21 -0.35
N ASN A 518 22.96 -23.18 0.94
CA ASN A 518 23.12 -24.36 1.80
C ASN A 518 22.15 -25.51 1.41
N GLN A 519 21.17 -25.25 0.53
CA GLN A 519 20.25 -26.25 -0.03
C GLN A 519 20.73 -26.86 -1.37
N GLN A 520 21.96 -26.58 -1.83
CA GLN A 520 22.45 -27.09 -3.12
C GLN A 520 22.55 -28.64 -3.22
N ASN A 521 22.42 -29.35 -2.09
CA ASN A 521 22.32 -30.82 -2.04
C ASN A 521 20.94 -31.36 -2.46
N LEU A 522 19.90 -30.51 -2.55
CA LEU A 522 18.54 -30.90 -2.93
C LEU A 522 18.34 -30.92 -4.46
N GLY A 523 19.02 -30.03 -5.17
CA GLY A 523 18.93 -29.87 -6.62
C GLY A 523 19.05 -28.40 -7.05
N THR A 524 18.85 -28.13 -8.33
CA THR A 524 18.91 -26.75 -8.86
C THR A 524 17.67 -25.96 -8.45
N ILE A 525 17.88 -24.87 -7.72
CA ILE A 525 16.89 -23.86 -7.37
C ILE A 525 16.53 -23.07 -8.64
N GLN A 526 15.22 -22.99 -8.94
CA GLN A 526 14.71 -22.45 -10.21
C GLN A 526 14.15 -21.03 -10.11
N CYS A 527 13.79 -20.54 -8.91
CA CYS A 527 13.20 -19.22 -8.75
C CYS A 527 13.49 -18.61 -7.37
N SER A 528 12.88 -17.45 -7.13
CA SER A 528 12.85 -16.77 -5.83
C SER A 528 11.39 -16.42 -5.50
N ASN A 529 11.12 -15.78 -4.36
CA ASN A 529 9.78 -15.36 -3.95
C ASN A 529 9.32 -14.05 -4.65
N LEU A 530 8.15 -13.54 -4.24
CA LEU A 530 7.62 -12.23 -4.67
C LEU A 530 8.60 -11.06 -4.47
N CYS A 531 9.34 -11.06 -3.35
CA CYS A 531 10.20 -9.94 -2.93
C CYS A 531 11.71 -10.17 -3.19
N THR A 532 12.08 -11.30 -3.79
CA THR A 532 13.43 -11.68 -4.27
C THR A 532 14.51 -11.97 -3.22
N GLU A 533 14.17 -11.98 -1.93
CA GLU A 533 15.11 -12.30 -0.82
C GLU A 533 15.24 -13.80 -0.53
N ILE A 534 14.33 -14.63 -1.04
CA ILE A 534 14.25 -16.06 -0.70
C ILE A 534 14.80 -16.93 -1.81
N ILE A 535 15.74 -17.81 -1.48
CA ILE A 535 16.41 -18.71 -2.43
C ILE A 535 16.32 -20.11 -1.83
N GLN A 536 15.24 -20.81 -2.17
CA GLN A 536 14.89 -22.12 -1.61
C GLN A 536 14.55 -23.10 -2.74
N TYR A 537 14.83 -24.38 -2.51
CA TYR A 537 14.48 -25.48 -3.41
C TYR A 537 12.97 -25.69 -3.52
N THR A 538 12.52 -26.14 -4.69
CA THR A 538 11.12 -26.48 -5.01
C THR A 538 11.12 -27.64 -5.99
N ASP A 539 10.07 -28.47 -5.94
CA ASP A 539 9.79 -29.47 -6.98
C ASP A 539 8.28 -29.61 -7.20
N GLU A 540 7.83 -30.73 -7.78
CA GLU A 540 6.42 -31.01 -8.06
C GLU A 540 5.59 -31.30 -6.79
N ASP A 541 6.23 -31.80 -5.74
CA ASP A 541 5.65 -32.08 -4.43
C ASP A 541 5.92 -30.97 -3.41
N GLU A 542 7.06 -30.29 -3.51
CA GLU A 542 7.59 -29.37 -2.51
C GLU A 542 7.44 -27.91 -2.93
N VAL A 543 6.63 -27.19 -2.15
CA VAL A 543 6.44 -25.74 -2.27
C VAL A 543 7.21 -25.08 -1.13
N ALA A 544 8.26 -24.33 -1.45
CA ALA A 544 9.11 -23.73 -0.42
C ALA A 544 8.33 -22.65 0.36
N VAL A 545 8.67 -22.47 1.64
CA VAL A 545 7.91 -21.63 2.58
C VAL A 545 8.84 -20.67 3.32
N CYS A 546 8.38 -19.42 3.46
CA CYS A 546 9.16 -18.35 4.04
C CYS A 546 8.62 -17.88 5.40
N ASN A 547 9.38 -18.15 6.46
CA ASN A 547 9.07 -17.77 7.85
C ASN A 547 9.94 -16.56 8.25
N LEU A 548 9.34 -15.40 8.52
CA LEU A 548 10.04 -14.10 8.53
C LEU A 548 9.94 -13.29 9.82
N ALA A 549 11.04 -12.64 10.21
CA ALA A 549 11.08 -11.58 11.21
C ALA A 549 12.21 -10.58 10.91
N SER A 550 12.04 -9.31 11.32
CA SER A 550 13.03 -8.25 11.11
C SER A 550 13.52 -7.63 12.42
N ILE A 551 14.83 -7.54 12.59
CA ILE A 551 15.50 -6.89 13.72
C ILE A 551 15.58 -5.37 13.49
N CYS A 552 15.32 -4.57 14.52
CA CYS A 552 15.33 -3.10 14.48
C CYS A 552 16.72 -2.57 14.84
N LEU A 553 17.61 -2.40 13.86
CA LEU A 553 19.02 -2.08 14.08
C LEU A 553 19.22 -0.80 14.91
N ALA A 554 18.33 0.17 14.76
CA ALA A 554 18.39 1.43 15.48
C ALA A 554 18.29 1.26 17.02
N LYS A 555 17.74 0.15 17.52
CA LYS A 555 17.61 -0.15 18.96
C LYS A 555 18.91 -0.64 19.61
N PHE A 556 19.93 -0.96 18.81
CA PHE A 556 21.25 -1.39 19.27
C PHE A 556 22.27 -0.26 19.26
N VAL A 557 21.87 0.97 18.90
CA VAL A 557 22.70 2.16 19.11
C VAL A 557 22.50 2.67 20.53
N VAL A 558 23.57 2.67 21.32
CA VAL A 558 23.62 3.29 22.64
C VAL A 558 24.17 4.71 22.48
N THR A 559 23.44 5.70 23.00
CA THR A 559 23.78 7.13 22.86
C THR A 559 23.10 7.95 23.96
N GLU A 560 23.80 8.97 24.47
CA GLU A 560 23.24 9.92 25.46
C GLU A 560 22.06 10.75 24.91
N ARG A 561 21.96 10.95 23.59
CA ARG A 561 20.88 11.73 22.93
C ARG A 561 19.60 10.91 22.66
N GLY A 562 19.57 9.64 23.08
CA GLY A 562 18.38 8.79 23.13
C GLY A 562 17.83 8.40 21.75
N ARG A 563 16.65 8.90 21.39
CA ARG A 563 15.93 8.48 20.16
C ARG A 563 16.49 9.10 18.87
N TYR A 564 17.29 10.16 18.98
CA TYR A 564 17.92 10.86 17.87
C TYR A 564 19.44 10.79 18.03
N GLY A 565 20.17 10.79 16.91
CA GLY A 565 21.62 10.56 16.90
C GLY A 565 22.45 11.65 17.56
N SER A 566 23.76 11.44 17.69
CA SER A 566 24.71 12.53 17.98
C SER A 566 25.42 12.94 16.69
N THR A 567 25.46 14.24 16.41
CA THR A 567 26.35 14.81 15.38
C THR A 567 27.79 14.97 15.88
N THR A 568 28.04 14.73 17.17
CA THR A 568 29.36 14.77 17.81
C THR A 568 29.91 13.34 17.98
N PRO A 569 31.05 12.99 17.35
CA PRO A 569 31.71 11.69 17.52
C PRO A 569 32.16 11.42 18.96
N GLY A 570 32.25 10.14 19.36
CA GLY A 570 32.87 9.70 20.62
C GLY A 570 31.94 9.41 21.81
N LYS A 571 30.61 9.47 21.63
CA LYS A 571 29.61 9.18 22.70
C LYS A 571 28.51 8.18 22.31
N ALA A 572 28.59 7.59 21.12
CA ALA A 572 27.59 6.65 20.63
C ALA A 572 28.26 5.44 19.98
N TYR A 573 27.78 4.25 20.32
CA TYR A 573 28.32 2.98 19.83
C TYR A 573 27.20 2.02 19.44
N PHE A 574 27.52 1.02 18.60
CA PHE A 574 26.63 -0.06 18.23
C PHE A 574 26.91 -1.32 19.08
N ASP A 575 25.88 -1.86 19.71
CA ASP A 575 25.97 -2.99 20.65
C ASP A 575 25.73 -4.34 19.94
N HIS A 576 26.83 -4.99 19.52
CA HIS A 576 26.81 -6.30 18.89
C HIS A 576 26.48 -7.43 19.88
N GLU A 577 26.81 -7.27 21.16
CA GLU A 577 26.47 -8.23 22.22
C GLU A 577 24.94 -8.37 22.35
N GLN A 578 24.24 -7.24 22.43
CA GLN A 578 22.78 -7.23 22.49
C GLN A 578 22.15 -7.67 21.15
N LEU A 579 22.75 -7.34 20.01
CA LEU A 579 22.30 -7.81 18.69
C LEU A 579 22.36 -9.33 18.57
N HIS A 580 23.47 -9.94 19.00
CA HIS A 580 23.68 -11.39 18.98
C HIS A 580 22.62 -12.10 19.84
N LYS A 581 22.41 -11.65 21.09
CA LYS A 581 21.36 -12.17 22.00
C LYS A 581 19.97 -12.13 21.35
N VAL A 582 19.57 -10.99 20.77
CA VAL A 582 18.26 -10.85 20.10
C VAL A 582 18.17 -11.75 18.87
N ALA A 583 19.21 -11.85 18.05
CA ALA A 583 19.22 -12.72 16.87
C ALA A 583 19.06 -14.22 17.24
N LYS A 584 19.66 -14.68 18.34
CA LYS A 584 19.45 -16.05 18.86
C LYS A 584 17.98 -16.30 19.21
N ILE A 585 17.31 -15.34 19.84
CA ILE A 585 15.89 -15.44 20.22
C ILE A 585 15.00 -15.44 18.96
N VAL A 586 15.22 -14.52 18.02
CA VAL A 586 14.48 -14.48 16.75
C VAL A 586 14.61 -15.81 15.98
N THR A 587 15.79 -16.42 15.95
CA THR A 587 16.01 -17.74 15.33
C THR A 587 15.14 -18.82 16.00
N LYS A 588 15.12 -18.88 17.33
CA LYS A 588 14.32 -19.85 18.10
C LYS A 588 12.82 -19.64 17.90
N ASN A 589 12.37 -18.40 17.80
CA ASN A 589 10.98 -18.05 17.54
C ASN A 589 10.57 -18.48 16.12
N LEU A 590 11.41 -18.24 15.11
CA LEU A 590 11.13 -18.66 13.74
C LEU A 590 11.15 -20.19 13.58
N ASP A 591 11.99 -20.91 14.32
CA ASP A 591 11.93 -22.39 14.37
C ASP A 591 10.61 -22.88 14.97
N LYS A 592 10.09 -22.23 16.02
CA LYS A 592 8.75 -22.53 16.56
C LYS A 592 7.61 -22.15 15.60
N VAL A 593 7.74 -21.06 14.84
CA VAL A 593 6.74 -20.66 13.82
C VAL A 593 6.51 -21.76 12.79
N ILE A 594 7.54 -22.51 12.38
CA ILE A 594 7.40 -23.67 11.48
C ILE A 594 6.47 -24.73 12.10
N ASP A 595 6.57 -24.95 13.42
CA ASP A 595 5.78 -25.98 14.10
C ASP A 595 4.36 -25.51 14.45
N ALA A 596 4.13 -24.21 14.63
CA ALA A 596 2.83 -23.60 14.94
C ALA A 596 2.01 -23.16 13.70
N ASN A 597 2.60 -23.18 12.49
CA ASN A 597 1.97 -22.68 11.28
C ASN A 597 0.93 -23.66 10.69
N LEU A 598 -0.26 -23.15 10.38
CA LEU A 598 -1.24 -23.82 9.51
C LEU A 598 -0.82 -23.68 8.04
N TYR A 599 -0.56 -24.81 7.38
CA TYR A 599 -0.15 -24.84 5.98
C TYR A 599 -1.38 -24.88 5.05
N PRO A 600 -1.43 -24.04 3.99
CA PRO A 600 -2.56 -24.02 3.08
C PRO A 600 -2.58 -25.20 2.09
N ILE A 601 -1.45 -25.90 1.92
CA ILE A 601 -1.28 -27.09 1.07
C ILE A 601 -0.22 -28.02 1.67
N ASP A 602 -0.33 -29.33 1.45
CA ASP A 602 0.57 -30.33 2.03
C ASP A 602 2.01 -30.23 1.52
N GLY A 603 2.22 -29.87 0.25
CA GLY A 603 3.55 -29.67 -0.31
C GLY A 603 4.35 -28.55 0.37
N ALA A 604 3.65 -27.55 0.93
CA ALA A 604 4.26 -26.51 1.73
C ALA A 604 4.65 -27.01 3.13
N LYS A 605 3.83 -27.89 3.71
CA LYS A 605 4.13 -28.56 4.98
C LYS A 605 5.34 -29.49 4.85
N LYS A 606 5.37 -30.34 3.81
CA LYS A 606 6.47 -31.26 3.46
C LYS A 606 7.80 -30.50 3.44
N SER A 607 7.91 -29.49 2.59
CA SER A 607 9.17 -28.74 2.41
C SER A 607 9.61 -27.99 3.68
N ASN A 608 8.69 -27.28 4.35
CA ASN A 608 9.03 -26.50 5.53
C ASN A 608 9.39 -27.39 6.74
N ARG A 609 8.80 -28.59 6.89
CA ARG A 609 9.19 -29.54 7.95
C ARG A 609 10.53 -30.23 7.65
N ARG A 610 10.79 -30.59 6.39
CA ARG A 610 12.00 -31.29 5.92
C ARG A 610 13.26 -30.43 5.99
N HIS A 611 13.16 -29.17 5.59
CA HIS A 611 14.31 -28.26 5.46
C HIS A 611 14.36 -27.17 6.54
N ARG A 612 13.21 -26.83 7.15
CA ARG A 612 13.07 -25.84 8.22
C ARG A 612 13.71 -24.46 7.95
N PRO A 613 13.59 -23.86 6.74
CA PRO A 613 14.23 -22.59 6.45
C PRO A 613 13.56 -21.42 7.19
N VAL A 614 14.35 -20.45 7.64
CA VAL A 614 13.86 -19.20 8.24
C VAL A 614 14.56 -18.00 7.60
N GLY A 615 13.95 -16.82 7.69
CA GLY A 615 14.48 -15.57 7.12
C GLY A 615 14.52 -14.44 8.13
N ILE A 616 15.68 -14.23 8.73
CA ILE A 616 15.97 -13.06 9.56
C ILE A 616 16.37 -11.90 8.66
N GLY A 617 15.65 -10.80 8.77
CA GLY A 617 15.95 -9.53 8.13
C GLY A 617 16.26 -8.43 9.12
N VAL A 618 16.39 -7.20 8.60
CA VAL A 618 16.69 -5.99 9.39
C VAL A 618 15.70 -4.88 9.06
N SER A 619 15.70 -3.81 9.84
CA SER A 619 14.99 -2.55 9.61
C SER A 619 15.74 -1.40 10.28
N GLY A 620 15.58 -0.18 9.76
CA GLY A 620 16.19 1.01 10.33
C GLY A 620 17.72 1.09 10.20
N LEU A 621 18.33 0.52 9.14
CA LEU A 621 19.77 0.69 8.92
C LEU A 621 20.15 2.17 8.72
N ALA A 622 19.34 2.94 7.97
CA ALA A 622 19.57 4.37 7.81
C ALA A 622 19.46 5.12 9.15
N ASP A 623 18.45 4.82 9.96
CA ASP A 623 18.31 5.37 11.32
C ASP A 623 19.49 5.01 12.22
N THR A 624 20.06 3.81 12.05
CA THR A 624 21.26 3.36 12.79
C THR A 624 22.46 4.23 12.44
N PHE A 625 22.72 4.47 11.15
CA PHE A 625 23.81 5.32 10.70
C PHE A 625 23.61 6.78 11.12
N LEU A 626 22.40 7.35 10.97
CA LEU A 626 22.08 8.68 11.48
C LEU A 626 22.26 8.77 13.00
N ARG A 627 21.90 7.71 13.75
CA ARG A 627 22.10 7.66 15.21
C ARG A 627 23.56 7.72 15.65
N LEU A 628 24.45 7.18 14.82
CA LEU A 628 25.90 7.16 15.00
C LEU A 628 26.64 8.33 14.32
N GLY A 629 25.92 9.27 13.69
CA GLY A 629 26.52 10.38 12.94
C GLY A 629 27.27 9.95 11.67
N LEU A 630 26.96 8.79 11.11
CA LEU A 630 27.64 8.21 9.94
C LEU A 630 26.88 8.51 8.64
N PRO A 631 27.50 9.17 7.64
CA PRO A 631 26.95 9.21 6.29
C PRO A 631 26.84 7.79 5.70
N PHE A 632 25.71 7.49 5.05
CA PHE A 632 25.34 6.12 4.65
C PHE A 632 26.42 5.38 3.83
N ALA A 633 27.10 6.08 2.93
CA ALA A 633 28.14 5.53 2.06
C ALA A 633 29.59 5.69 2.61
N SER A 634 29.74 6.19 3.84
CA SER A 634 31.06 6.37 4.47
C SER A 634 31.75 5.02 4.75
N LYS A 635 33.09 5.03 4.81
CA LYS A 635 33.88 3.82 5.10
C LYS A 635 33.41 3.10 6.38
N LYS A 636 33.23 3.85 7.47
CA LYS A 636 32.76 3.31 8.76
C LYS A 636 31.34 2.73 8.69
N ALA A 637 30.44 3.31 7.90
CA ALA A 637 29.11 2.75 7.66
C ALA A 637 29.16 1.44 6.85
N LYS A 638 30.10 1.31 5.89
CA LYS A 638 30.30 0.05 5.14
C LYS A 638 30.86 -1.06 6.03
N GLU A 639 31.86 -0.74 6.85
CA GLU A 639 32.47 -1.67 7.82
C GLU A 639 31.44 -2.14 8.85
N LEU A 640 30.65 -1.23 9.42
CA LEU A 640 29.55 -1.56 10.34
C LEU A 640 28.43 -2.37 9.67
N ASN A 641 28.07 -2.08 8.41
CA ASN A 641 27.13 -2.89 7.64
C ASN A 641 27.60 -4.35 7.55
N GLU A 642 28.87 -4.60 7.25
CA GLU A 642 29.38 -5.98 7.16
C GLU A 642 29.36 -6.68 8.54
N ALA A 643 29.80 -5.98 9.60
CA ALA A 643 29.86 -6.50 10.97
C ALA A 643 28.49 -6.80 11.61
N ILE A 644 27.46 -6.00 11.29
CA ILE A 644 26.07 -6.26 11.72
C ILE A 644 25.58 -7.60 11.16
N PHE A 645 25.82 -7.87 9.87
CA PHE A 645 25.36 -9.10 9.24
C PHE A 645 26.20 -10.33 9.64
N GLU A 646 27.51 -10.16 9.87
CA GLU A 646 28.35 -11.19 10.52
C GLU A 646 27.75 -11.61 11.87
N THR A 647 27.40 -10.63 12.72
CA THR A 647 26.83 -10.85 14.06
C THR A 647 25.49 -11.59 14.00
N ILE A 648 24.58 -11.18 13.11
CA ILE A 648 23.28 -11.84 12.92
C ILE A 648 23.46 -13.28 12.43
N TYR A 649 24.35 -13.52 11.46
CA TYR A 649 24.57 -14.85 10.89
C TYR A 649 25.22 -15.81 11.90
N HIS A 650 26.24 -15.35 12.64
CA HIS A 650 26.86 -16.12 13.72
C HIS A 650 25.82 -16.53 14.79
N ALA A 651 25.08 -15.56 15.31
CA ALA A 651 24.03 -15.79 16.31
C ALA A 651 22.95 -16.78 15.83
N ALA A 652 22.53 -16.67 14.56
CA ALA A 652 21.52 -17.55 13.99
C ALA A 652 22.03 -19.00 13.81
N LEU A 653 23.26 -19.18 13.35
CA LEU A 653 23.91 -20.50 13.26
C LEU A 653 24.04 -21.13 14.65
N GLU A 654 24.50 -20.36 15.63
CA GLU A 654 24.68 -20.82 17.01
C GLU A 654 23.35 -21.25 17.65
N ALA A 655 22.29 -20.44 17.54
CA ALA A 655 20.96 -20.80 18.04
C ALA A 655 20.34 -21.99 17.29
N SER A 656 20.61 -22.14 16.00
CA SER A 656 20.15 -23.30 15.23
C SER A 656 20.91 -24.58 15.59
N ASN A 657 22.20 -24.50 15.93
CA ASN A 657 22.98 -25.60 16.49
C ASN A 657 22.54 -25.98 17.92
N GLU A 658 22.25 -24.99 18.78
CA GLU A 658 21.66 -25.22 20.10
C GLU A 658 20.32 -25.97 20.03
N ASN A 659 19.49 -25.65 19.04
CA ASN A 659 18.25 -26.37 18.79
C ASN A 659 18.49 -27.76 18.20
N ALA A 660 19.50 -27.93 17.33
CA ALA A 660 19.86 -29.24 16.77
C ALA A 660 20.32 -30.22 17.85
N LYS A 661 21.17 -29.77 18.78
CA LYS A 661 21.58 -30.53 19.98
C LYS A 661 20.41 -31.05 20.82
N LYS A 662 19.27 -30.36 20.81
CA LYS A 662 18.08 -30.71 21.61
C LYS A 662 17.01 -31.49 20.85
N LYS A 663 16.84 -31.22 19.55
CA LYS A 663 15.71 -31.73 18.73
C LYS A 663 16.15 -32.55 17.50
N GLY A 664 17.45 -32.75 17.31
CA GLY A 664 18.03 -33.22 16.04
C GLY A 664 18.10 -32.12 14.98
N SER A 665 18.97 -32.31 13.99
CA SER A 665 19.07 -31.46 12.80
C SER A 665 17.79 -31.47 11.96
N TYR A 666 17.72 -30.61 10.94
CA TYR A 666 16.71 -30.81 9.87
C TYR A 666 17.05 -32.08 9.06
N GLU A 667 16.02 -32.67 8.44
CA GLU A 667 16.08 -34.00 7.81
C GLU A 667 17.13 -34.07 6.69
N SER A 668 17.21 -33.03 5.85
CA SER A 668 18.13 -32.97 4.71
C SER A 668 19.46 -32.27 5.03
N PHE A 669 19.91 -32.30 6.29
CA PHE A 669 21.18 -31.68 6.69
C PHE A 669 22.38 -32.37 6.03
N GLU A 670 22.36 -33.70 5.95
CA GLU A 670 23.45 -34.47 5.38
C GLU A 670 23.70 -34.13 3.90
N GLY A 671 24.98 -33.97 3.56
CA GLY A 671 25.43 -33.57 2.22
C GLY A 671 25.38 -32.06 1.93
N SER A 672 24.71 -31.26 2.75
CA SER A 672 24.71 -29.78 2.65
C SER A 672 26.13 -29.18 2.81
N PRO A 673 26.40 -27.96 2.32
CA PRO A 673 27.60 -27.20 2.66
C PRO A 673 27.90 -27.16 4.16
N ALA A 674 26.90 -26.89 5.01
CA ALA A 674 27.06 -26.83 6.45
C ALA A 674 27.52 -28.16 7.07
N SER A 675 26.98 -29.30 6.63
CA SER A 675 27.46 -30.65 7.07
C SER A 675 28.93 -30.91 6.73
N LYS A 676 29.46 -30.24 5.71
CA LYS A 676 30.86 -30.30 5.26
C LYS A 676 31.71 -29.17 5.86
N GLY A 677 31.19 -28.45 6.86
CA GLY A 677 31.87 -27.32 7.47
C GLY A 677 32.09 -26.15 6.51
N LYS A 678 31.24 -25.92 5.50
CA LYS A 678 31.27 -24.73 4.64
C LYS A 678 30.12 -23.79 4.99
N LEU A 679 30.45 -22.65 5.59
CA LEU A 679 29.49 -21.61 5.95
C LEU A 679 29.34 -20.61 4.80
N GLN A 680 28.35 -19.71 4.89
CA GLN A 680 27.97 -18.86 3.76
C GLN A 680 29.13 -18.03 3.21
N PHE A 681 29.93 -17.39 4.07
CA PHE A 681 31.04 -16.55 3.61
C PHE A 681 32.15 -17.37 2.92
N ASN A 682 32.35 -18.64 3.31
CA ASN A 682 33.24 -19.55 2.58
C ASN A 682 32.72 -19.90 1.18
N LEU A 683 31.40 -19.80 0.92
CA LEU A 683 30.83 -19.90 -0.43
C LEU A 683 30.99 -18.60 -1.25
N TRP A 684 31.51 -17.54 -0.65
CA TRP A 684 31.94 -16.30 -1.30
C TRP A 684 33.47 -16.18 -1.39
N ASP A 685 34.19 -17.29 -1.20
CA ASP A 685 35.66 -17.35 -1.20
C ASP A 685 36.32 -16.44 -0.15
N MET A 686 35.64 -16.25 0.99
CA MET A 686 36.16 -15.54 2.18
C MET A 686 36.60 -16.55 3.25
N ASP A 687 37.79 -16.32 3.81
CA ASP A 687 38.32 -17.09 4.94
C ASP A 687 37.86 -16.53 6.29
N ASP A 688 37.88 -17.36 7.33
CA ASP A 688 37.42 -17.01 8.69
C ASP A 688 38.13 -15.78 9.27
N ASP A 689 39.43 -15.63 9.00
CA ASP A 689 40.23 -14.49 9.46
C ASP A 689 39.97 -13.18 8.68
N GLU A 690 39.21 -13.24 7.60
CA GLU A 690 38.78 -12.07 6.81
C GLU A 690 37.41 -11.55 7.23
N THR A 691 36.73 -12.17 8.20
CA THR A 691 35.45 -11.66 8.69
C THR A 691 35.64 -10.33 9.46
N PRO A 692 34.64 -9.44 9.49
CA PRO A 692 34.78 -8.11 10.09
C PRO A 692 35.35 -8.10 11.52
N SER A 693 34.84 -8.96 12.39
CA SER A 693 35.28 -9.07 13.79
C SER A 693 36.77 -9.46 13.93
N ARG A 694 37.31 -10.31 13.03
CA ARG A 694 38.74 -10.68 13.02
C ARG A 694 39.63 -9.68 12.28
N ARG A 695 39.14 -9.00 11.25
CA ARG A 695 39.93 -7.97 10.53
C ARG A 695 40.24 -6.74 11.37
N VAL A 696 39.37 -6.36 12.30
CA VAL A 696 39.62 -5.23 13.23
C VAL A 696 40.85 -5.51 14.11
N TYR A 697 41.06 -6.76 14.51
CA TYR A 697 42.21 -7.18 15.31
C TYR A 697 43.55 -7.16 14.53
N ARG A 698 43.56 -7.48 13.23
CA ARG A 698 44.78 -7.61 12.42
C ARG A 698 45.52 -6.29 12.09
N LYS A 699 45.06 -5.13 12.57
CA LYS A 699 45.77 -3.84 12.43
C LYS A 699 46.40 -3.44 13.76
N ASP A 700 47.69 -3.11 13.74
CA ASP A 700 48.44 -2.60 14.89
C ASP A 700 48.00 -1.21 15.41
N GLU A 701 46.86 -0.68 14.94
CA GLU A 701 46.25 0.56 15.41
C GLU A 701 45.22 0.26 16.53
N GLN A 702 45.71 0.08 17.76
CA GLN A 702 44.92 -0.23 18.98
C GLN A 702 43.94 0.90 19.43
N THR A 703 43.39 1.71 18.52
CA THR A 703 42.71 2.98 18.85
C THR A 703 41.36 3.23 18.16
N GLU A 704 40.76 2.30 17.41
CA GLU A 704 39.46 2.53 16.71
C GLU A 704 38.21 1.81 17.30
N ILE A 705 38.30 1.14 18.46
CA ILE A 705 37.15 0.42 19.07
C ILE A 705 36.31 1.32 20.01
N GLU A 706 35.85 2.47 19.51
CA GLU A 706 34.81 3.28 20.18
C GLU A 706 33.42 3.14 19.53
N LEU A 707 33.34 2.73 18.26
CA LEU A 707 32.08 2.71 17.49
C LEU A 707 31.28 1.40 17.64
N GLN A 708 31.94 0.29 17.99
CA GLN A 708 31.36 -1.06 18.02
C GLN A 708 31.74 -1.76 19.31
N LYS A 709 30.75 -2.24 20.07
CA LYS A 709 30.94 -3.02 21.29
C LYS A 709 30.52 -4.47 21.04
N TYR A 710 31.43 -5.41 21.29
CA TYR A 710 31.18 -6.86 21.28
C TYR A 710 31.12 -7.40 22.71
N ALA A 711 30.72 -8.67 22.88
CA ALA A 711 30.86 -9.39 24.14
C ALA A 711 32.34 -9.56 24.50
N ASP A 712 32.69 -9.62 25.79
CA ASP A 712 34.09 -9.71 26.25
C ASP A 712 34.86 -10.91 25.65
N GLU A 713 34.18 -12.04 25.43
CA GLU A 713 34.74 -13.25 24.81
C GLU A 713 35.03 -13.14 23.29
N VAL A 714 34.41 -12.15 22.62
CA VAL A 714 34.60 -11.81 21.20
C VAL A 714 35.51 -10.57 21.07
N SER A 715 35.55 -9.72 22.10
CA SER A 715 36.31 -8.49 22.14
C SER A 715 37.81 -8.76 22.02
N GLY A 716 38.45 -8.15 21.02
CA GLY A 716 39.88 -8.32 20.76
C GLY A 716 40.31 -9.64 20.10
N VAL A 717 39.39 -10.57 19.83
CA VAL A 717 39.70 -11.86 19.13
C VAL A 717 38.78 -12.18 17.95
N GLY A 718 37.59 -11.56 17.89
CA GLY A 718 36.57 -11.85 16.89
C GLY A 718 35.78 -13.15 17.18
N TYR A 719 34.84 -13.50 16.31
CA TYR A 719 34.05 -14.72 16.50
C TYR A 719 34.88 -16.00 16.28
N ASP A 720 34.58 -17.03 17.08
CA ASP A 720 35.21 -18.35 16.99
C ASP A 720 34.47 -19.27 15.99
N TRP A 721 34.71 -18.98 14.71
CA TRP A 721 34.14 -19.74 13.60
C TRP A 721 34.58 -21.21 13.56
N GLU A 722 35.79 -21.54 14.02
CA GLU A 722 36.28 -22.93 14.06
C GLU A 722 35.51 -23.78 15.08
N LYS A 723 35.31 -23.25 16.30
CA LYS A 723 34.49 -23.89 17.33
C LYS A 723 33.04 -24.02 16.88
N LEU A 724 32.44 -22.98 16.31
CA LEU A 724 31.06 -23.05 15.80
C LEU A 724 30.93 -24.08 14.67
N ARG A 725 31.88 -24.12 13.72
CA ARG A 725 31.94 -25.09 12.62
C ARG A 725 32.07 -26.52 13.12
N SER A 726 32.92 -26.77 14.10
CA SER A 726 33.08 -28.09 14.73
C SER A 726 31.77 -28.55 15.40
N ASN A 727 31.11 -27.66 16.15
CA ASN A 727 29.81 -27.92 16.75
C ASN A 727 28.71 -28.21 15.70
N ILE A 728 28.75 -27.54 14.54
CA ILE A 728 27.82 -27.74 13.43
C ILE A 728 28.05 -29.09 12.75
N ILE A 729 29.30 -29.52 12.57
CA ILE A 729 29.61 -30.85 12.01
C ILE A 729 29.19 -31.96 12.99
N GLU A 730 29.40 -31.78 14.29
CA GLU A 730 29.09 -32.80 15.30
C GLU A 730 27.59 -32.97 15.58
N HIS A 731 26.83 -31.87 15.62
CA HIS A 731 25.43 -31.89 16.07
C HIS A 731 24.41 -31.38 15.04
N GLY A 732 24.89 -30.89 13.89
CA GLY A 732 24.06 -30.33 12.83
C GLY A 732 23.50 -28.93 13.09
N LEU A 733 22.61 -28.51 12.21
CA LEU A 733 21.79 -27.31 12.33
C LEU A 733 20.30 -27.70 12.33
N ARG A 734 19.46 -26.94 13.03
CA ARG A 734 18.01 -27.16 13.05
C ARG A 734 17.30 -26.60 11.82
N ASN A 735 17.93 -25.65 11.12
CA ASN A 735 17.34 -24.89 10.01
C ASN A 735 18.32 -24.86 8.83
N SER A 736 17.85 -25.11 7.61
CA SER A 736 18.73 -25.14 6.43
C SER A 736 19.24 -23.77 5.99
N LEU A 737 18.47 -22.72 6.27
CA LEU A 737 18.70 -21.33 5.86
C LEU A 737 18.17 -20.41 6.97
N LEU A 738 18.82 -19.26 7.17
CA LEU A 738 18.65 -18.43 8.37
C LEU A 738 18.41 -16.95 8.08
N VAL A 739 19.06 -16.35 7.07
CA VAL A 739 19.13 -14.89 6.90
C VAL A 739 18.62 -14.49 5.52
N ALA A 740 17.57 -13.67 5.50
CA ALA A 740 16.91 -13.18 4.29
C ALA A 740 16.31 -11.76 4.49
N PRO A 741 17.07 -10.69 4.23
CA PRO A 741 16.60 -9.32 4.41
C PRO A 741 15.49 -8.91 3.42
N MET A 742 14.24 -8.98 3.90
CA MET A 742 12.99 -8.68 3.19
C MET A 742 12.61 -7.18 3.20
N PRO A 743 11.65 -6.71 2.37
CA PRO A 743 11.12 -5.36 2.46
C PRO A 743 10.21 -5.21 3.68
N THR A 744 10.53 -4.30 4.60
CA THR A 744 9.80 -4.14 5.88
C THR A 744 8.68 -3.11 5.83
N ALA A 745 8.11 -2.82 4.65
CA ALA A 745 7.29 -1.63 4.39
C ALA A 745 6.14 -1.36 5.40
N SER A 746 5.53 -2.40 5.98
CA SER A 746 4.53 -2.22 7.06
C SER A 746 5.13 -2.30 8.47
N THR A 747 6.11 -3.17 8.69
CA THR A 747 6.68 -3.46 10.02
C THR A 747 7.65 -2.38 10.49
N SER A 748 8.44 -1.77 9.60
CA SER A 748 9.28 -0.61 9.97
C SER A 748 8.44 0.64 10.22
N GLN A 749 7.28 0.79 9.56
CA GLN A 749 6.31 1.85 9.89
C GLN A 749 5.71 1.68 11.29
N ILE A 750 5.38 0.44 11.68
CA ILE A 750 5.00 0.06 13.04
C ILE A 750 6.08 0.47 14.06
N LEU A 751 7.34 0.15 13.77
CA LEU A 751 8.49 0.45 14.64
C LEU A 751 8.95 1.93 14.58
N GLY A 752 8.48 2.71 13.59
CA GLY A 752 8.85 4.12 13.40
C GLY A 752 10.25 4.34 12.82
N VAL A 753 10.75 3.42 11.98
CA VAL A 753 12.09 3.46 11.36
C VAL A 753 12.02 3.28 9.83
N ASN A 754 13.11 3.56 9.12
CA ASN A 754 13.21 3.40 7.66
C ASN A 754 13.15 1.92 7.23
N GLU A 755 12.79 1.69 5.96
CA GLU A 755 12.62 0.35 5.40
C GLU A 755 13.95 -0.41 5.29
N CYS A 756 13.98 -1.61 5.86
CA CYS A 756 15.06 -2.59 5.75
C CYS A 756 16.48 -2.01 5.87
N PHE A 757 17.28 -2.17 4.81
CA PHE A 757 18.61 -1.61 4.63
C PHE A 757 18.64 -0.45 3.63
N GLU A 758 17.50 0.17 3.30
CA GLU A 758 17.46 1.29 2.34
C GLU A 758 17.97 2.59 2.98
N PRO A 759 18.64 3.48 2.20
CA PRO A 759 18.80 4.88 2.57
C PRO A 759 17.44 5.61 2.60
N PHE A 760 17.38 6.81 3.19
CA PHE A 760 16.19 7.64 3.09
C PHE A 760 15.95 8.07 1.63
N ALA A 761 14.76 7.77 1.11
CA ALA A 761 14.38 8.16 -0.25
C ALA A 761 14.13 9.68 -0.38
N SER A 762 13.80 10.34 0.72
CA SER A 762 13.62 11.80 0.84
C SER A 762 13.60 12.17 2.32
N ASN A 763 14.16 13.32 2.71
CA ASN A 763 14.03 13.82 4.08
C ASN A 763 12.68 14.52 4.35
N MET A 764 11.87 14.79 3.33
CA MET A 764 10.50 15.28 3.54
C MET A 764 9.59 14.97 2.35
N TYR A 765 8.49 14.25 2.61
CA TYR A 765 7.58 13.74 1.60
C TYR A 765 6.11 13.82 2.04
N VAL A 766 5.19 13.87 1.08
CA VAL A 766 3.74 13.88 1.34
C VAL A 766 3.22 12.44 1.39
N ARG A 767 2.60 12.05 2.51
CA ARG A 767 1.92 10.76 2.69
C ARG A 767 0.40 10.95 2.67
N ARG A 768 -0.28 10.21 1.80
CA ARG A 768 -1.75 10.13 1.76
C ARG A 768 -2.24 9.06 2.75
N VAL A 769 -3.22 9.42 3.58
CA VAL A 769 -4.00 8.51 4.44
C VAL A 769 -5.49 8.83 4.30
N LYS A 770 -6.39 8.00 4.87
CA LYS A 770 -7.85 8.27 4.79
C LYS A 770 -8.24 9.63 5.40
N ALA A 771 -7.50 10.11 6.39
CA ALA A 771 -7.68 11.42 7.03
C ALA A 771 -7.09 12.62 6.25
N GLY A 772 -6.49 12.39 5.07
CA GLY A 772 -5.92 13.47 4.23
C GLY A 772 -4.44 13.29 3.88
N GLU A 773 -3.80 14.38 3.47
CA GLU A 773 -2.38 14.43 3.11
C GLU A 773 -1.55 14.98 4.28
N PHE A 774 -0.59 14.20 4.78
CA PHE A 774 0.32 14.59 5.85
C PHE A 774 1.73 14.74 5.29
N ILE A 775 2.39 15.85 5.60
CA ILE A 775 3.82 16.00 5.32
C ILE A 775 4.59 15.26 6.41
N ILE A 776 5.42 14.30 6.01
CA ILE A 776 6.33 13.57 6.90
C ILE A 776 7.74 14.05 6.61
N ALA A 777 8.46 14.43 7.66
CA ALA A 777 9.87 14.80 7.59
C ALA A 777 10.73 13.83 8.41
N ASN A 778 11.99 13.69 8.03
CA ASN A 778 12.99 12.90 8.75
C ASN A 778 13.18 13.49 10.16
N PRO A 779 12.81 12.77 11.24
CA PRO A 779 12.79 13.35 12.58
C PRO A 779 14.20 13.59 13.12
N HIS A 780 15.22 12.84 12.65
CA HIS A 780 16.62 13.07 13.00
C HIS A 780 17.09 14.42 12.43
N LEU A 781 16.78 14.71 11.16
CA LEU A 781 17.11 15.99 10.52
C LEU A 781 16.45 17.17 11.21
N ILE A 782 15.17 17.04 11.59
CA ILE A 782 14.47 18.10 12.33
C ILE A 782 15.19 18.35 13.66
N GLN A 783 15.56 17.30 14.41
CA GLN A 783 16.23 17.46 15.70
C GLN A 783 17.59 18.14 15.56
N ASP A 784 18.42 17.74 14.58
CA ASP A 784 19.72 18.38 14.34
C ASP A 784 19.61 19.85 13.94
N LEU A 785 18.68 20.18 13.05
CA LEU A 785 18.43 21.57 12.67
C LEU A 785 17.75 22.37 13.80
N THR A 786 16.98 21.73 14.68
CA THR A 786 16.37 22.37 15.86
C THR A 786 17.44 22.73 16.88
N ASP A 787 18.33 21.79 17.20
CA ASP A 787 19.39 21.96 18.20
C ASP A 787 20.44 22.99 17.74
N LEU A 788 20.62 23.18 16.42
CA LEU A 788 21.43 24.25 15.83
C LEU A 788 20.69 25.58 15.65
N GLY A 789 19.39 25.66 15.99
CA GLY A 789 18.57 26.87 15.78
C GLY A 789 18.26 27.21 14.31
N LEU A 790 18.54 26.29 13.38
CA LEU A 790 18.36 26.45 11.94
C LEU A 790 16.95 26.09 11.46
N TRP A 791 16.18 25.31 12.22
CA TRP A 791 14.86 24.85 11.80
C TRP A 791 13.81 25.97 11.81
N ASN A 792 13.42 26.42 10.61
CA ASN A 792 12.45 27.52 10.44
C ASN A 792 11.52 27.28 9.22
N GLN A 793 10.59 28.20 8.96
CA GLN A 793 9.63 28.07 7.85
C GLN A 793 10.29 28.14 6.46
N ASN A 794 11.35 28.93 6.29
CA ASN A 794 12.05 29.06 5.01
C ASN A 794 12.80 27.77 4.67
N VAL A 795 13.53 27.19 5.63
CA VAL A 795 14.20 25.89 5.47
C VAL A 795 13.19 24.79 5.15
N ARG A 796 12.02 24.76 5.82
CA ARG A 796 10.93 23.83 5.48
C ARG A 796 10.38 24.03 4.07
N ASN A 797 10.13 25.26 3.66
CA ASN A 797 9.61 25.56 2.32
C ASN A 797 10.63 25.18 1.23
N GLN A 798 11.91 25.46 1.44
CA GLN A 798 12.98 25.08 0.52
C GLN A 798 13.16 23.56 0.46
N LEU A 799 13.21 22.88 1.61
CA LEU A 799 13.31 21.42 1.68
C LEU A 799 12.12 20.72 0.99
N MET A 800 10.90 21.30 1.01
CA MET A 800 9.79 20.82 0.18
C MET A 800 10.01 21.09 -1.32
N GLY A 801 10.50 22.29 -1.68
CA GLY A 801 10.77 22.69 -3.06
C GLY A 801 11.84 21.83 -3.74
N ASP A 802 12.87 21.42 -2.99
CA ASP A 802 13.96 20.54 -3.43
C ASP A 802 13.66 19.03 -3.18
N GLY A 803 12.39 18.66 -2.94
CA GLY A 803 11.96 17.24 -2.86
C GLY A 803 12.52 16.46 -1.66
N GLY A 804 12.96 17.17 -0.62
CA GLY A 804 13.59 16.62 0.58
C GLY A 804 15.12 16.47 0.50
N SER A 805 15.78 17.07 -0.51
CA SER A 805 17.24 17.26 -0.52
C SER A 805 17.63 18.46 0.36
N VAL A 806 18.67 18.26 1.17
CA VAL A 806 19.32 19.33 1.96
C VAL A 806 20.47 20.03 1.21
N ALA A 807 20.87 19.50 0.05
CA ALA A 807 22.14 19.85 -0.59
C ALA A 807 22.24 21.34 -1.02
N LYS A 808 21.11 21.95 -1.37
CA LYS A 808 21.04 23.36 -1.83
C LYS A 808 20.66 24.37 -0.75
N ILE A 809 20.54 23.94 0.50
CA ILE A 809 20.13 24.81 1.60
C ILE A 809 21.39 25.40 2.25
N ASP A 810 21.71 26.65 1.90
CA ASP A 810 22.99 27.29 2.22
C ASP A 810 23.30 27.34 3.72
N CYS A 811 22.28 27.54 4.56
CA CYS A 811 22.44 27.60 6.02
C CYS A 811 22.70 26.24 6.69
N ILE A 812 22.58 25.11 5.99
CA ILE A 812 22.88 23.79 6.53
C ILE A 812 24.38 23.50 6.38
N PRO A 813 25.12 23.13 7.45
CA PRO A 813 26.53 22.75 7.36
C PRO A 813 26.77 21.54 6.47
N ASP A 814 27.91 21.52 5.76
CA ASP A 814 28.19 20.48 4.77
C ASP A 814 28.30 19.06 5.35
N HIS A 815 28.72 18.92 6.62
CA HIS A 815 28.70 17.62 7.30
C HIS A 815 27.28 17.07 7.49
N LEU A 816 26.28 17.93 7.71
CA LEU A 816 24.87 17.51 7.73
C LEU A 816 24.34 17.29 6.31
N LYS A 817 24.78 18.06 5.31
CA LYS A 817 24.44 17.78 3.90
C LYS A 817 24.92 16.39 3.48
N GLU A 818 26.10 15.96 3.92
CA GLU A 818 26.65 14.63 3.68
C GLU A 818 25.89 13.54 4.45
N LEU A 819 25.58 13.78 5.73
CA LEU A 819 24.84 12.86 6.60
C LEU A 819 23.41 12.60 6.10
N TYR A 820 22.72 13.64 5.66
CA TYR A 820 21.31 13.62 5.23
C TYR A 820 21.13 13.53 3.71
N LYS A 821 22.11 13.02 2.97
CA LYS A 821 21.93 12.67 1.54
C LYS A 821 20.74 11.72 1.37
N THR A 822 19.92 12.01 0.37
CA THR A 822 18.87 11.10 -0.10
C THR A 822 19.46 10.04 -1.02
N VAL A 823 18.75 8.93 -1.21
CA VAL A 823 19.18 7.83 -2.09
C VAL A 823 19.48 8.26 -3.53
N TRP A 824 18.85 9.34 -4.01
CA TRP A 824 19.03 9.88 -5.36
C TRP A 824 20.37 10.61 -5.56
N GLU A 825 21.00 11.02 -4.46
CA GLU A 825 22.28 11.75 -4.42
C GLU A 825 23.46 10.80 -4.16
N MET A 826 23.18 9.51 -3.88
CA MET A 826 24.18 8.47 -3.62
C MET A 826 24.61 7.75 -4.89
N LYS A 827 25.87 7.31 -4.95
CA LYS A 827 26.35 6.45 -6.03
C LYS A 827 25.83 5.04 -5.80
N MET A 828 25.04 4.51 -6.72
CA MET A 828 24.53 3.12 -6.62
C MET A 828 25.64 2.06 -6.54
N LYS A 829 26.86 2.37 -6.98
CA LYS A 829 28.06 1.54 -6.75
C LYS A 829 28.27 1.25 -5.26
N ASP A 830 28.20 2.27 -4.40
CA ASP A 830 28.42 2.14 -2.96
C ASP A 830 27.32 1.28 -2.31
N ILE A 831 26.07 1.39 -2.79
CA ILE A 831 24.94 0.56 -2.36
C ILE A 831 25.13 -0.91 -2.77
N ILE A 832 25.64 -1.17 -3.98
CA ILE A 832 25.98 -2.52 -4.45
C ILE A 832 27.17 -3.11 -3.68
N ASP A 833 28.19 -2.30 -3.36
CA ASP A 833 29.31 -2.73 -2.52
C ASP A 833 28.81 -3.19 -1.14
N MET A 834 28.01 -2.35 -0.44
CA MET A 834 27.42 -2.71 0.86
C MET A 834 26.53 -3.95 0.80
N ALA A 835 25.80 -4.15 -0.31
CA ALA A 835 24.98 -5.33 -0.55
C ALA A 835 25.83 -6.60 -0.78
N SER A 836 26.97 -6.46 -1.46
CA SER A 836 27.95 -7.54 -1.69
C SER A 836 28.62 -7.94 -0.38
N ASP A 837 29.06 -6.96 0.42
CA ASP A 837 29.70 -7.17 1.71
C ASP A 837 28.79 -7.91 2.70
N ARG A 838 27.54 -7.43 2.90
CA ARG A 838 26.57 -8.19 3.72
C ARG A 838 26.17 -9.53 3.10
N GLY A 839 26.23 -9.65 1.77
CA GLY A 839 25.84 -10.87 1.03
C GLY A 839 26.65 -12.11 1.42
N LYS A 840 27.88 -11.91 1.89
CA LYS A 840 28.76 -12.95 2.46
C LYS A 840 28.18 -13.61 3.71
N PHE A 841 27.27 -12.93 4.42
CA PHE A 841 26.62 -13.41 5.64
C PHE A 841 25.11 -13.63 5.46
N ILE A 842 24.64 -13.73 4.21
CA ILE A 842 23.23 -13.95 3.84
C ILE A 842 23.14 -15.24 3.02
N ASP A 843 22.67 -16.31 3.65
CA ASP A 843 22.56 -17.65 3.06
C ASP A 843 21.41 -17.77 2.05
N GLN A 844 20.36 -16.95 2.19
CA GLN A 844 19.34 -16.75 1.15
C GLN A 844 19.73 -15.60 0.21
N SER A 845 19.00 -14.49 0.20
CA SER A 845 19.27 -13.28 -0.58
C SER A 845 18.68 -12.05 0.13
N GLN A 846 18.62 -10.90 -0.56
CA GLN A 846 18.18 -9.61 -0.03
C GLN A 846 17.42 -8.81 -1.11
N SER A 847 16.35 -8.12 -0.72
CA SER A 847 15.50 -7.33 -1.64
C SER A 847 16.15 -6.00 -2.05
N LEU A 848 17.20 -6.05 -2.88
CA LEU A 848 18.02 -4.88 -3.22
C LEU A 848 17.38 -3.97 -4.29
N ASN A 849 16.66 -2.95 -3.83
CA ASN A 849 16.18 -1.83 -4.64
C ASN A 849 17.34 -0.95 -5.12
N LEU A 850 17.31 -0.51 -6.39
CA LEU A 850 18.29 0.43 -6.95
C LEU A 850 17.62 1.63 -7.62
N PHE A 851 18.22 2.81 -7.42
CA PHE A 851 17.61 4.11 -7.65
C PHE A 851 18.44 4.90 -8.66
N ILE A 852 17.80 5.37 -9.73
CA ILE A 852 18.42 6.31 -10.67
C ILE A 852 17.41 7.41 -11.00
N ALA A 853 17.85 8.66 -10.88
CA ALA A 853 17.09 9.83 -11.30
C ALA A 853 16.86 9.83 -12.82
N ASP A 854 17.94 9.92 -13.60
CA ASP A 854 17.94 9.95 -15.06
C ASP A 854 18.54 8.67 -15.65
N PRO A 855 17.72 7.61 -15.84
CA PRO A 855 18.18 6.30 -16.26
C PRO A 855 18.41 6.22 -17.76
N THR A 856 19.62 5.78 -18.14
CA THR A 856 19.99 5.45 -19.52
C THR A 856 20.39 3.98 -19.61
N THR A 857 20.32 3.41 -20.81
CA THR A 857 20.73 2.03 -21.10
C THR A 857 22.16 1.75 -20.63
N ASP A 858 23.08 2.71 -20.82
CA ASP A 858 24.48 2.58 -20.38
C ASP A 858 24.61 2.57 -18.85
N LYS A 859 23.97 3.50 -18.13
CA LYS A 859 23.99 3.55 -16.65
C LYS A 859 23.41 2.26 -16.06
N LEU A 860 22.31 1.76 -16.62
CA LEU A 860 21.69 0.51 -16.19
C LEU A 860 22.58 -0.68 -16.48
N THR A 861 23.17 -0.76 -17.69
CA THR A 861 24.10 -1.81 -18.10
C THR A 861 25.30 -1.86 -17.15
N ALA A 862 25.99 -0.73 -16.95
CA ALA A 862 27.14 -0.65 -16.06
C ALA A 862 26.80 -1.12 -14.64
N MET A 863 25.65 -0.68 -14.10
CA MET A 863 25.18 -1.05 -12.76
C MET A 863 24.80 -2.53 -12.63
N HIS A 864 24.13 -3.12 -13.62
CA HIS A 864 23.82 -4.56 -13.66
C HIS A 864 25.07 -5.42 -13.79
N PHE A 865 26.00 -5.05 -14.67
CA PHE A 865 27.27 -5.76 -14.80
C PHE A 865 28.12 -5.62 -13.54
N TYR A 866 28.02 -4.51 -12.81
CA TYR A 866 28.70 -4.34 -11.53
C TYR A 866 28.10 -5.27 -10.45
N ALA A 867 26.77 -5.31 -10.31
CA ALA A 867 26.08 -6.21 -9.40
C ALA A 867 26.41 -7.69 -9.66
N TRP A 868 26.40 -8.11 -10.93
CA TRP A 868 26.79 -9.45 -11.35
C TRP A 868 28.25 -9.79 -11.01
N LYS A 869 29.20 -8.92 -11.39
CA LYS A 869 30.63 -9.12 -11.12
C LYS A 869 30.99 -9.07 -9.63
N LYS A 870 30.15 -8.41 -8.82
CA LYS A 870 30.19 -8.44 -7.35
C LYS A 870 29.56 -9.69 -6.74
N GLY A 871 29.16 -10.66 -7.55
CA GLY A 871 28.64 -11.95 -7.12
C GLY A 871 27.28 -11.89 -6.43
N LEU A 872 26.52 -10.79 -6.56
CA LEU A 872 25.19 -10.72 -5.95
C LEU A 872 24.31 -11.87 -6.47
N LYS A 873 23.49 -12.45 -5.59
CA LYS A 873 22.48 -13.45 -5.96
C LYS A 873 21.30 -12.80 -6.68
N VAL A 874 20.97 -11.56 -6.35
CA VAL A 874 19.75 -10.86 -6.76
C VAL A 874 19.96 -9.37 -6.93
N ARG A 875 19.17 -8.79 -7.83
CA ARG A 875 18.80 -7.39 -7.89
C ARG A 875 17.31 -7.26 -8.23
N ALA A 876 16.53 -6.49 -7.48
CA ALA A 876 15.10 -6.32 -7.75
C ALA A 876 14.64 -4.87 -7.63
N VAL A 877 13.62 -4.52 -8.42
CA VAL A 877 12.97 -3.20 -8.52
C VAL A 877 13.90 -2.01 -8.79
N ARG A 878 13.64 -1.34 -9.92
CA ARG A 878 14.06 0.04 -10.13
C ARG A 878 12.96 0.99 -9.66
N LYS A 879 13.25 1.86 -8.68
CA LYS A 879 12.46 3.08 -8.45
C LYS A 879 13.11 4.20 -9.29
N SER A 880 12.43 4.64 -10.36
CA SER A 880 12.84 5.81 -11.14
C SER A 880 12.22 7.08 -10.57
N VAL A 881 12.90 8.22 -10.76
CA VAL A 881 12.31 9.54 -10.46
C VAL A 881 11.03 9.78 -11.26
N LEU A 882 10.86 9.21 -12.45
CA LEU A 882 9.62 9.34 -13.22
C LEU A 882 8.40 8.73 -12.51
N ILE A 883 8.51 7.51 -11.95
CA ILE A 883 7.40 6.83 -11.24
C ILE A 883 7.15 7.49 -9.88
N PHE A 884 8.20 7.96 -9.20
CA PHE A 884 8.09 8.69 -7.95
C PHE A 884 7.43 10.07 -8.17
N LEU A 885 7.89 10.85 -9.15
CA LEU A 885 7.32 12.15 -9.50
C LEU A 885 5.94 12.04 -10.14
N GLN A 886 5.59 10.99 -10.90
CA GLN A 886 4.21 10.84 -11.39
C GLN A 886 3.20 10.76 -10.22
N LYS A 887 3.58 10.17 -9.08
CA LYS A 887 2.75 10.17 -7.87
C LYS A 887 2.71 11.50 -7.12
N HIS A 888 3.69 12.40 -7.33
CA HIS A 888 3.85 13.62 -6.52
C HIS A 888 3.75 14.96 -7.29
N LYS A 889 3.94 14.99 -8.62
CA LYS A 889 3.83 16.19 -9.47
C LYS A 889 2.47 16.86 -9.36
N ALA A 890 1.40 16.05 -9.37
CA ALA A 890 0.02 16.53 -9.22
C ALA A 890 -0.22 17.28 -7.90
N ALA A 891 0.45 16.88 -6.81
CA ALA A 891 0.37 17.59 -5.53
C ALA A 891 1.19 18.90 -5.56
N ILE A 892 2.42 18.85 -6.10
CA ILE A 892 3.30 20.03 -6.19
C ILE A 892 2.70 21.12 -7.10
N GLN A 893 2.09 20.76 -8.24
CA GLN A 893 1.40 21.71 -9.12
C GLN A 893 0.20 22.36 -8.41
N LYS A 894 -0.57 21.60 -7.62
CA LYS A 894 -1.72 22.13 -6.87
C LYS A 894 -1.31 23.15 -5.80
N ILE A 895 -0.21 22.89 -5.08
CA ILE A 895 0.35 23.81 -4.08
C ILE A 895 0.94 25.07 -4.73
N LYS A 896 1.64 24.94 -5.88
CA LYS A 896 2.13 26.10 -6.63
C LYS A 896 0.99 27.03 -7.10
N LYS A 897 -0.14 26.45 -7.53
CA LYS A 897 -1.33 27.22 -7.92
C LYS A 897 -1.91 28.02 -6.74
N GLN A 898 -2.10 27.39 -5.59
CA GLN A 898 -2.60 28.05 -4.36
C GLN A 898 -1.67 29.17 -3.86
N ASN A 899 -0.35 28.97 -3.89
CA ASN A 899 0.60 30.02 -3.50
C ASN A 899 0.66 31.18 -4.51
N GLY A 900 0.44 30.91 -5.80
CA GLY A 900 0.29 31.95 -6.82
C GLY A 900 -0.95 32.81 -6.57
N GLU A 901 -2.11 32.18 -6.39
CA GLU A 901 -3.39 32.86 -6.10
C GLU A 901 -3.29 33.77 -4.86
N LEU A 902 -2.56 33.34 -3.81
CA LEU A 902 -2.33 34.13 -2.59
C LEU A 902 -1.43 35.37 -2.83
N ALA A 903 -0.51 35.31 -3.79
CA ALA A 903 0.32 36.45 -4.17
C ALA A 903 -0.49 37.47 -5.00
N THR A 904 -1.31 37.00 -5.94
CA THR A 904 -2.20 37.85 -6.75
C THR A 904 -3.23 38.58 -5.88
N LEU A 905 -3.74 37.93 -4.82
CA LEU A 905 -4.68 38.53 -3.88
C LEU A 905 -4.08 39.73 -3.13
N LYS A 906 -2.78 39.68 -2.80
CA LYS A 906 -2.07 40.77 -2.12
C LYS A 906 -1.80 41.96 -3.03
N LEU A 907 -1.49 41.73 -4.31
CA LEU A 907 -1.34 42.84 -5.28
C LEU A 907 -2.67 43.56 -5.52
N ARG A 908 -3.79 42.83 -5.65
CA ARG A 908 -5.12 43.44 -5.87
C ARG A 908 -5.61 44.36 -4.75
N GLN A 909 -5.02 44.28 -3.55
CA GLN A 909 -5.39 45.12 -2.41
C GLN A 909 -4.63 46.47 -2.37
N GLN A 910 -3.73 46.73 -3.34
CA GLN A 910 -2.84 47.92 -3.31
C GLN A 910 -3.01 48.89 -4.49
N THR A 911 -3.93 48.63 -5.43
CA THR A 911 -4.20 49.53 -6.58
C THR A 911 -5.56 50.23 -6.44
N PRO A 912 -5.65 51.57 -6.57
CA PRO A 912 -6.92 52.30 -6.45
C PRO A 912 -7.83 52.13 -7.70
N PRO A 913 -9.16 52.19 -7.54
CA PRO A 913 -10.11 51.94 -8.63
C PRO A 913 -10.38 53.17 -9.53
N LEU A 914 -10.59 52.92 -10.83
CA LEU A 914 -10.94 53.90 -11.87
C LEU A 914 -12.14 54.79 -11.51
N THR A 915 -12.07 56.09 -11.83
CA THR A 915 -13.14 57.05 -11.53
C THR A 915 -14.38 56.85 -12.43
N PRO A 916 -15.57 57.35 -12.03
CA PRO A 916 -16.80 57.19 -12.81
C PRO A 916 -16.81 57.93 -14.16
N SER A 917 -15.93 58.93 -14.34
CA SER A 917 -15.78 59.66 -15.61
C SER A 917 -15.07 58.81 -16.65
N GLU A 918 -13.89 58.30 -16.28
CA GLU A 918 -13.04 57.46 -17.13
C GLU A 918 -13.75 56.17 -17.53
N ARG A 919 -14.56 55.61 -16.62
CA ARG A 919 -15.37 54.41 -16.89
C ARG A 919 -16.45 54.65 -17.96
N ARG A 920 -17.03 55.85 -18.04
CA ARG A 920 -18.02 56.21 -19.06
C ARG A 920 -17.41 56.50 -20.43
N GLU A 921 -16.21 57.09 -20.48
CA GLU A 921 -15.49 57.27 -21.74
C GLU A 921 -15.09 55.91 -22.33
N MET A 922 -14.55 55.02 -21.48
CA MET A 922 -14.17 53.66 -21.89
C MET A 922 -15.38 52.83 -22.38
N ASP A 923 -16.50 52.84 -21.64
CA ASP A 923 -17.75 52.22 -22.09
C ASP A 923 -18.32 52.86 -23.36
N GLY A 924 -18.09 54.17 -23.56
CA GLY A 924 -18.52 54.92 -24.75
C GLY A 924 -17.76 54.54 -26.01
N CYS A 925 -16.45 54.34 -25.92
CA CYS A 925 -15.61 53.84 -27.02
C CYS A 925 -15.92 52.38 -27.35
N LEU A 926 -16.06 51.52 -26.33
CA LEU A 926 -16.37 50.10 -26.52
C LEU A 926 -17.72 49.87 -27.23
N ARG A 927 -18.73 50.71 -26.98
CA ARG A 927 -20.04 50.65 -27.66
C ARG A 927 -20.04 51.11 -29.12
N LYS A 928 -19.05 51.91 -29.54
CA LYS A 928 -18.89 52.32 -30.95
C LYS A 928 -18.18 51.24 -31.75
N ALA A 929 -17.06 50.74 -31.23
CA ALA A 929 -16.27 49.66 -31.84
C ALA A 929 -17.08 48.36 -32.06
N SER A 930 -18.14 48.12 -31.28
CA SER A 930 -19.01 46.94 -31.45
C SER A 930 -20.05 47.03 -32.58
N ASN A 931 -20.16 48.15 -33.30
CA ASN A 931 -21.24 48.40 -34.28
C ASN A 931 -20.77 48.83 -35.69
N SER A 932 -19.48 48.79 -36.01
CA SER A 932 -18.94 49.10 -37.35
C SER A 932 -18.10 47.94 -37.90
N HIS A 933 -18.12 47.75 -39.23
CA HIS A 933 -17.37 46.70 -39.94
C HIS A 933 -16.28 47.30 -40.85
N GLN A 934 -15.55 48.30 -40.36
CA GLN A 934 -14.35 48.83 -41.01
C GLN A 934 -13.25 49.06 -39.98
N GLU A 935 -12.31 48.12 -39.89
CA GLU A 935 -11.08 48.24 -39.09
C GLU A 935 -10.04 49.11 -39.80
N THR A 936 -9.92 50.39 -39.44
CA THR A 936 -8.61 51.10 -39.39
C THR A 936 -8.64 52.27 -38.42
N ASP A 937 -9.58 53.21 -38.60
CA ASP A 937 -9.40 54.57 -38.06
C ASP A 937 -9.71 54.71 -36.55
N GLU A 938 -10.58 53.88 -35.98
CA GLU A 938 -10.91 53.93 -34.53
C GLU A 938 -9.79 53.36 -33.62
N LYS A 939 -8.74 52.74 -34.18
CA LYS A 939 -7.58 52.24 -33.42
C LYS A 939 -6.66 53.39 -32.98
N ASP A 940 -6.55 54.44 -33.79
CA ASP A 940 -5.65 55.56 -33.55
C ASP A 940 -6.16 56.47 -32.41
N ASP A 941 -7.47 56.68 -32.28
CA ASP A 941 -8.06 57.44 -31.15
C ASP A 941 -7.79 56.75 -29.80
N LEU A 942 -7.85 55.42 -29.75
CA LEU A 942 -7.51 54.62 -28.56
C LEU A 942 -6.01 54.70 -28.23
N LEU A 943 -5.15 54.65 -29.25
CA LEU A 943 -3.70 54.84 -29.10
C LEU A 943 -3.34 56.25 -28.62
N VAL A 944 -4.05 57.30 -29.05
CA VAL A 944 -3.86 58.68 -28.57
C VAL A 944 -4.20 58.81 -27.09
N ILE A 945 -5.29 58.18 -26.62
CA ILE A 945 -5.68 58.19 -25.19
C ILE A 945 -4.65 57.43 -24.33
N ILE A 946 -4.18 56.28 -24.79
CA ILE A 946 -3.17 55.46 -24.10
C ILE A 946 -1.81 56.18 -24.06
N SER A 947 -1.37 56.76 -25.19
CA SER A 947 -0.14 57.54 -25.29
C SER A 947 -0.13 58.76 -24.37
N LYS A 948 -1.28 59.45 -24.23
CA LYS A 948 -1.43 60.58 -23.30
C LYS A 948 -1.30 60.15 -21.83
N ARG A 949 -1.90 59.01 -21.45
CA ARG A 949 -1.76 58.44 -20.10
C ARG A 949 -0.34 57.96 -19.80
N LEU A 950 0.36 57.37 -20.78
CA LEU A 950 1.80 57.04 -20.66
C LEU A 950 2.64 58.30 -20.45
N THR A 951 2.41 59.36 -21.23
CA THR A 951 3.13 60.64 -21.11
C THR A 951 2.93 61.30 -19.74
N ASP A 952 1.74 61.20 -19.15
CA ASP A 952 1.47 61.78 -17.83
C ASP A 952 2.00 60.89 -16.68
N ALA A 953 1.99 59.56 -16.83
CA ALA A 953 2.67 58.64 -15.91
C ALA A 953 4.22 58.78 -15.96
N GLU A 954 4.79 59.08 -17.13
CA GLU A 954 6.22 59.39 -17.27
C GLU A 954 6.61 60.68 -16.54
N LYS A 955 5.72 61.70 -16.48
CA LYS A 955 5.94 62.91 -15.68
C LYS A 955 5.91 62.63 -14.18
N GLU A 956 4.94 61.84 -13.68
CA GLU A 956 4.95 61.41 -12.28
C GLU A 956 6.21 60.61 -11.94
N LEU A 957 6.66 59.73 -12.83
CA LEU A 957 7.88 58.96 -12.65
C LEU A 957 9.16 59.82 -12.74
N HIS A 958 9.12 60.96 -13.43
CA HIS A 958 10.22 61.94 -13.46
C HIS A 958 10.27 62.76 -12.16
N LEU A 959 9.13 63.21 -11.65
CA LEU A 959 9.01 63.89 -10.35
C LEU A 959 9.48 62.97 -9.20
N LEU A 960 9.05 61.70 -9.19
CA LEU A 960 9.51 60.68 -8.23
C LEU A 960 11.00 60.32 -8.34
N LYS A 961 11.67 60.71 -9.42
CA LYS A 961 13.13 60.57 -9.59
C LYS A 961 13.89 61.81 -9.13
N GLU A 962 13.36 63.01 -9.33
CA GLU A 962 13.95 64.25 -8.81
C GLU A 962 13.97 64.26 -7.27
N ASP A 963 12.88 63.84 -6.61
CA ASP A 963 12.79 63.62 -5.15
C ASP A 963 13.83 62.61 -4.60
N ARG A 964 14.40 61.75 -5.45
CA ARG A 964 15.42 60.75 -5.05
C ARG A 964 16.85 61.16 -5.37
N VAL A 965 17.08 62.27 -6.09
CA VAL A 965 18.43 62.77 -6.37
C VAL A 965 18.93 63.73 -5.27
N GLU A 966 18.03 64.44 -4.58
CA GLU A 966 18.39 65.31 -3.43
C GLU A 966 18.85 64.56 -2.17
N HIS A 967 18.83 63.22 -2.13
CA HIS A 967 19.28 62.42 -0.97
C HIS A 967 20.53 61.56 -1.23
N ALA A 968 21.21 61.73 -2.37
CA ALA A 968 22.40 60.95 -2.69
C ALA A 968 23.45 61.72 -3.53
N HIS A 969 23.83 62.93 -3.11
CA HIS A 969 25.03 63.61 -3.61
C HIS A 969 25.87 64.18 -2.47
N ASN A 970 26.65 63.29 -1.83
CA ASN A 970 27.78 63.70 -1.01
C ASN A 970 28.92 62.68 -1.11
N ASP A 971 29.43 62.43 -2.32
CA ASP A 971 30.88 62.27 -2.52
C ASP A 971 31.33 62.43 -3.98
N ASN A 972 32.65 62.57 -4.18
CA ASN A 972 33.21 63.38 -5.27
C ASN A 972 33.72 62.61 -6.52
N SER A 973 33.31 63.11 -7.69
CA SER A 973 34.15 63.31 -8.90
C SER A 973 34.44 62.17 -9.90
N LYS A 974 34.59 62.60 -11.18
CA LYS A 974 35.28 61.95 -12.33
C LYS A 974 34.64 60.71 -13.00
N LYS A 975 33.83 60.95 -14.05
CA LYS A 975 34.29 60.84 -15.47
C LYS A 975 33.16 61.05 -16.48
N THR A 976 33.22 62.15 -17.23
CA THR A 976 32.46 62.36 -18.47
C THR A 976 33.09 61.58 -19.63
N LYS A 977 32.54 60.42 -19.99
CA LYS A 977 32.63 59.77 -21.34
C LYS A 977 31.87 58.41 -21.41
N SER A 978 30.53 58.43 -21.31
CA SER A 978 29.69 57.26 -21.68
C SER A 978 28.21 57.57 -22.05
N ASN A 979 27.82 58.84 -22.14
CA ASN A 979 26.40 59.21 -22.22
C ASN A 979 25.70 58.86 -23.54
N ASN A 980 26.42 58.69 -24.66
CA ASN A 980 25.77 58.39 -25.95
C ASN A 980 25.42 56.90 -26.11
N ASP A 981 26.27 55.97 -25.68
CA ASP A 981 25.98 54.53 -25.77
C ASP A 981 24.84 54.13 -24.82
N SER A 982 24.77 54.77 -23.65
CA SER A 982 23.71 54.55 -22.67
C SER A 982 22.33 54.97 -23.19
N GLN A 983 22.25 56.09 -23.94
CA GLN A 983 20.97 56.55 -24.51
C GLN A 983 20.47 55.63 -25.64
N ILE A 984 21.37 55.07 -26.45
CA ILE A 984 21.00 54.14 -27.53
C ILE A 984 20.53 52.79 -26.97
N GLN A 985 21.19 52.27 -25.93
CA GLN A 985 20.71 51.05 -25.24
C GLN A 985 19.37 51.25 -24.53
N ILE A 986 19.16 52.40 -23.89
CA ILE A 986 17.87 52.71 -23.24
C ILE A 986 16.75 52.79 -24.28
N ALA A 987 16.94 53.45 -25.43
CA ALA A 987 15.94 53.49 -26.49
C ALA A 987 15.55 52.08 -27.00
N SER A 988 16.54 51.20 -27.22
CA SER A 988 16.28 49.82 -27.64
C SER A 988 15.53 49.00 -26.58
N LEU A 989 15.84 49.18 -25.29
CA LEU A 989 15.15 48.52 -24.19
C LEU A 989 13.71 49.03 -24.03
N THR A 990 13.47 50.33 -24.21
CA THR A 990 12.13 50.92 -24.15
C THR A 990 11.22 50.42 -25.27
N THR A 991 11.71 50.30 -26.51
CA THR A 991 10.94 49.72 -27.61
C THR A 991 10.57 48.26 -27.32
N HIS A 992 11.51 47.47 -26.83
CA HIS A 992 11.28 46.04 -26.54
C HIS A 992 10.33 45.84 -25.33
N LEU A 993 10.38 46.73 -24.34
CA LEU A 993 9.39 46.78 -23.25
C LEU A 993 8.00 47.19 -23.74
N HIS A 994 7.89 48.08 -24.74
CA HIS A 994 6.63 48.44 -25.38
C HIS A 994 6.00 47.25 -26.11
N GLU A 995 6.79 46.50 -26.88
CA GLU A 995 6.34 45.28 -27.57
C GLU A 995 5.85 44.23 -26.55
N LEU A 996 6.62 43.99 -25.48
CA LEU A 996 6.26 43.04 -24.43
C LEU A 996 5.02 43.46 -23.63
N ALA A 997 4.83 44.75 -23.35
CA ALA A 997 3.63 45.27 -22.68
C ALA A 997 2.38 45.10 -23.57
N THR A 998 2.49 45.46 -24.86
CA THR A 998 1.39 45.34 -25.83
C THR A 998 0.98 43.87 -26.02
N GLN A 999 1.97 42.97 -26.10
CA GLN A 999 1.73 41.52 -26.18
C GLN A 999 1.10 40.98 -24.88
N HIS A 1000 1.57 41.42 -23.71
CA HIS A 1000 1.03 41.01 -22.42
C HIS A 1000 -0.43 41.49 -22.22
N GLU A 1001 -0.80 42.68 -22.68
CA GLU A 1001 -2.20 43.15 -22.63
C GLU A 1001 -3.11 42.37 -23.60
N LEU A 1002 -2.63 42.04 -24.80
CA LEU A 1002 -3.32 41.16 -25.76
C LEU A 1002 -3.54 39.75 -25.19
N ASP A 1003 -2.53 39.18 -24.55
CA ASP A 1003 -2.63 37.86 -23.91
C ASP A 1003 -3.48 37.92 -22.63
N THR A 1004 -3.49 39.04 -21.90
CA THR A 1004 -4.41 39.28 -20.76
C THR A 1004 -5.87 39.37 -21.21
N LEU A 1005 -6.16 40.02 -22.33
CA LEU A 1005 -7.49 40.08 -22.96
C LEU A 1005 -7.95 38.70 -23.47
N ARG A 1006 -7.05 37.92 -24.08
CA ARG A 1006 -7.32 36.53 -24.45
C ARG A 1006 -7.61 35.66 -23.22
N LEU A 1007 -6.80 35.81 -22.17
CA LEU A 1007 -6.98 35.09 -20.91
C LEU A 1007 -8.31 35.46 -20.22
N SER A 1008 -8.74 36.72 -20.20
CA SER A 1008 -10.04 37.06 -19.61
C SER A 1008 -11.22 36.52 -20.43
N LEU A 1009 -11.11 36.49 -21.76
CA LEU A 1009 -12.13 35.91 -22.64
C LEU A 1009 -12.22 34.38 -22.47
N GLN A 1010 -11.08 33.71 -22.25
CA GLN A 1010 -11.04 32.30 -21.87
C GLN A 1010 -11.58 32.09 -20.44
N GLU A 1011 -11.27 32.97 -19.48
CA GLU A 1011 -11.69 32.82 -18.08
C GLU A 1011 -13.22 32.80 -17.93
N ASP A 1012 -13.95 33.63 -18.68
CA ASP A 1012 -15.42 33.64 -18.64
C ASP A 1012 -16.06 32.45 -19.36
N LYS A 1013 -15.44 31.93 -20.44
CA LYS A 1013 -15.84 30.64 -21.02
C LYS A 1013 -15.56 29.49 -20.05
N LEU A 1014 -14.41 29.47 -19.39
CA LEU A 1014 -14.04 28.46 -18.41
C LEU A 1014 -14.98 28.48 -17.20
N LYS A 1015 -15.37 29.67 -16.70
CA LYS A 1015 -16.41 29.80 -15.66
C LYS A 1015 -17.73 29.19 -16.08
N LYS A 1016 -18.16 29.38 -17.34
CA LYS A 1016 -19.40 28.81 -17.87
C LYS A 1016 -19.32 27.28 -17.99
N ILE A 1017 -18.19 26.75 -18.47
CA ILE A 1017 -17.90 25.31 -18.50
C ILE A 1017 -17.88 24.72 -17.08
N MET A 1018 -17.22 25.38 -16.12
CA MET A 1018 -17.16 24.94 -14.72
C MET A 1018 -18.54 24.99 -14.04
N ALA A 1019 -19.38 25.97 -14.35
CA ALA A 1019 -20.75 26.03 -13.85
C ALA A 1019 -21.60 24.86 -14.37
N LEU A 1020 -21.58 24.61 -15.68
CA LEU A 1020 -22.26 23.47 -16.31
C LEU A 1020 -21.72 22.12 -15.81
N HIS A 1021 -20.40 22.00 -15.60
CA HIS A 1021 -19.79 20.79 -15.06
C HIS A 1021 -20.17 20.52 -13.59
N ASN A 1022 -20.24 21.57 -12.76
CA ASN A 1022 -20.73 21.46 -11.38
C ASN A 1022 -22.21 21.07 -11.34
N GLU A 1023 -23.03 21.63 -12.23
CA GLU A 1023 -24.44 21.29 -12.37
C GLU A 1023 -24.63 19.84 -12.83
N TYR A 1024 -23.90 19.40 -13.88
CA TYR A 1024 -23.83 18.01 -14.33
C TYR A 1024 -23.44 17.07 -13.17
N THR A 1025 -22.37 17.39 -12.45
CA THR A 1025 -21.84 16.55 -11.35
C THR A 1025 -22.84 16.44 -10.21
N THR A 1026 -23.50 17.54 -9.84
CA THR A 1026 -24.52 17.57 -8.79
C THR A 1026 -25.76 16.74 -9.18
N ARG A 1027 -26.27 16.93 -10.40
CA ARG A 1027 -27.41 16.17 -10.94
C ARG A 1027 -27.08 14.67 -11.07
N HIS A 1028 -25.87 14.33 -11.51
CA HIS A 1028 -25.43 12.93 -11.64
C HIS A 1028 -25.23 12.25 -10.28
N ALA A 1029 -24.66 12.94 -9.28
CA ALA A 1029 -24.52 12.43 -7.92
C ALA A 1029 -25.89 12.16 -7.25
N ALA A 1030 -26.86 13.07 -7.45
CA ALA A 1030 -28.23 12.86 -6.96
C ALA A 1030 -28.89 11.63 -7.59
N LEU A 1031 -28.78 11.48 -8.93
CA LEU A 1031 -29.30 10.32 -9.65
C LEU A 1031 -28.67 9.00 -9.17
N LYS A 1032 -27.34 9.00 -8.94
CA LYS A 1032 -26.61 7.83 -8.44
C LYS A 1032 -27.05 7.41 -7.03
N LYS A 1033 -27.39 8.38 -6.17
CA LYS A 1033 -27.91 8.11 -4.82
C LYS A 1033 -29.33 7.50 -4.89
N GLU A 1034 -30.20 8.03 -5.75
CA GLU A 1034 -31.54 7.48 -5.97
C GLU A 1034 -31.49 6.05 -6.56
N MET A 1035 -30.60 5.78 -7.52
CA MET A 1035 -30.39 4.44 -8.06
C MET A 1035 -29.86 3.44 -7.02
N HIS A 1036 -28.92 3.84 -6.15
CA HIS A 1036 -28.39 2.96 -5.11
C HIS A 1036 -29.46 2.58 -4.07
N ILE A 1037 -30.42 3.46 -3.78
CA ILE A 1037 -31.58 3.14 -2.93
C ILE A 1037 -32.46 2.11 -3.63
N TYR A 1038 -32.81 2.34 -4.90
CA TYR A 1038 -33.59 1.39 -5.72
C TYR A 1038 -32.92 0.01 -5.82
N GLU A 1039 -31.60 -0.05 -6.03
CA GLU A 1039 -30.86 -1.32 -6.10
C GLU A 1039 -30.81 -2.03 -4.75
N SER A 1040 -30.67 -1.29 -3.65
CA SER A 1040 -30.69 -1.87 -2.29
C SER A 1040 -32.05 -2.48 -1.94
N GLU A 1041 -33.13 -1.73 -2.14
CA GLU A 1041 -34.51 -2.19 -1.86
C GLU A 1041 -34.91 -3.34 -2.79
N ARG A 1042 -34.44 -3.34 -4.03
CA ARG A 1042 -34.65 -4.46 -4.96
C ARG A 1042 -33.90 -5.73 -4.54
N ASN A 1043 -32.65 -5.62 -4.10
CA ASN A 1043 -31.88 -6.79 -3.68
C ASN A 1043 -32.50 -7.43 -2.42
N GLN A 1044 -32.91 -6.61 -1.45
CA GLN A 1044 -33.62 -7.07 -0.25
C GLN A 1044 -34.96 -7.77 -0.59
N LEU A 1045 -35.67 -7.29 -1.63
CA LEU A 1045 -36.90 -7.94 -2.11
C LEU A 1045 -36.64 -9.28 -2.83
N GLU A 1046 -35.48 -9.52 -3.44
CA GLU A 1046 -35.13 -10.85 -3.96
C GLU A 1046 -34.65 -11.79 -2.83
N GLU A 1047 -33.87 -11.29 -1.87
CA GLU A 1047 -33.41 -12.03 -0.68
C GLU A 1047 -34.59 -12.61 0.12
N TYR A 1048 -35.61 -11.81 0.45
CA TYR A 1048 -36.82 -12.32 1.12
C TYR A 1048 -37.62 -13.33 0.27
N LYS A 1049 -37.56 -13.28 -1.07
CA LYS A 1049 -38.21 -14.30 -1.91
C LYS A 1049 -37.46 -15.62 -1.90
N GLU A 1050 -36.13 -15.59 -1.85
CA GLU A 1050 -35.29 -16.78 -1.71
C GLU A 1050 -35.54 -17.43 -0.33
N GLU A 1051 -35.56 -16.63 0.74
CA GLU A 1051 -35.89 -17.11 2.10
C GLU A 1051 -37.30 -17.72 2.20
N VAL A 1052 -38.30 -17.10 1.57
CA VAL A 1052 -39.68 -17.65 1.46
C VAL A 1052 -39.76 -18.90 0.58
N ALA A 1053 -38.86 -19.08 -0.39
CA ALA A 1053 -38.78 -20.29 -1.19
C ALA A 1053 -38.15 -21.45 -0.39
N GLU A 1054 -37.08 -21.16 0.35
CA GLU A 1054 -36.41 -22.14 1.21
C GLU A 1054 -37.32 -22.61 2.36
N LEU A 1055 -38.01 -21.69 3.03
CA LEU A 1055 -38.99 -22.04 4.07
C LEU A 1055 -40.13 -22.93 3.54
N ARG A 1056 -40.58 -22.73 2.29
CA ARG A 1056 -41.58 -23.62 1.66
C ARG A 1056 -41.05 -25.03 1.42
N GLU A 1057 -39.82 -25.16 0.95
CA GLU A 1057 -39.20 -26.47 0.75
C GLU A 1057 -38.97 -27.20 2.08
N GLN A 1058 -38.53 -26.47 3.11
CA GLN A 1058 -38.38 -27.00 4.46
C GLN A 1058 -39.72 -27.40 5.12
N ASN A 1059 -40.79 -26.60 4.96
CA ASN A 1059 -42.11 -26.95 5.46
C ASN A 1059 -42.66 -28.18 4.75
N HIS A 1060 -42.54 -28.25 3.42
CA HIS A 1060 -42.98 -29.43 2.67
C HIS A 1060 -42.23 -30.71 3.07
N PHE A 1061 -40.94 -30.61 3.40
CA PHE A 1061 -40.17 -31.73 3.92
C PHE A 1061 -40.63 -32.16 5.33
N LEU A 1062 -40.99 -31.20 6.21
CA LEU A 1062 -41.55 -31.47 7.53
C LEU A 1062 -42.96 -32.11 7.44
N GLU A 1063 -43.84 -31.61 6.58
CA GLU A 1063 -45.15 -32.21 6.27
C GLU A 1063 -45.02 -33.69 5.86
N GLN A 1064 -44.05 -34.00 4.98
CA GLN A 1064 -43.77 -35.37 4.57
C GLN A 1064 -43.25 -36.26 5.71
N GLN A 1065 -42.50 -35.71 6.66
CA GLN A 1065 -42.06 -36.47 7.84
C GLN A 1065 -43.20 -36.72 8.83
N VAL A 1066 -44.01 -35.71 9.13
CA VAL A 1066 -45.21 -35.84 9.98
C VAL A 1066 -46.16 -36.89 9.38
N THR A 1067 -46.40 -36.85 8.06
CA THR A 1067 -47.25 -37.85 7.37
C THR A 1067 -46.71 -39.27 7.52
N LYS A 1068 -45.38 -39.47 7.35
CA LYS A 1068 -44.74 -40.79 7.51
C LYS A 1068 -44.79 -41.33 8.94
N LEU A 1069 -44.75 -40.46 9.94
CA LEU A 1069 -44.86 -40.86 11.35
C LEU A 1069 -46.31 -41.23 11.72
N CYS A 1070 -47.30 -40.54 11.17
CA CYS A 1070 -48.72 -40.91 11.31
C CYS A 1070 -49.01 -42.32 10.77
N ASP A 1071 -48.40 -42.71 9.65
CA ASP A 1071 -48.53 -44.06 9.07
C ASP A 1071 -47.71 -45.13 9.83
N GLY A 1072 -46.67 -44.71 10.57
CA GLY A 1072 -45.66 -45.59 11.20
C GLY A 1072 -45.95 -46.05 12.64
N GLY A 1073 -46.81 -45.33 13.36
CA GLY A 1073 -47.44 -45.81 14.61
C GLY A 1073 -46.49 -46.24 15.74
N ASN A 1074 -45.53 -45.39 16.17
CA ASN A 1074 -44.95 -45.37 17.53
C ASN A 1074 -43.88 -44.26 17.71
N ASN A 1075 -44.29 -42.99 17.89
CA ASN A 1075 -43.53 -41.99 18.68
C ASN A 1075 -44.34 -40.68 18.84
N GLU A 1076 -45.07 -40.50 19.94
CA GLU A 1076 -45.87 -39.29 20.17
C GLU A 1076 -45.02 -38.04 20.45
N GLU A 1077 -43.90 -38.18 21.17
CA GLU A 1077 -43.00 -37.05 21.49
C GLU A 1077 -42.30 -36.46 20.25
N GLU A 1078 -41.86 -37.33 19.33
CA GLU A 1078 -41.20 -36.92 18.08
C GLU A 1078 -42.18 -36.24 17.11
N MET A 1079 -43.41 -36.76 17.06
CA MET A 1079 -44.51 -36.15 16.29
C MET A 1079 -44.87 -34.75 16.83
N GLN A 1080 -44.98 -34.57 18.15
CA GLN A 1080 -45.24 -33.26 18.76
C GLN A 1080 -44.11 -32.26 18.45
N MET A 1081 -42.85 -32.68 18.59
CA MET A 1081 -41.69 -31.83 18.29
C MET A 1081 -41.67 -31.35 16.83
N LEU A 1082 -42.02 -32.21 15.89
CA LEU A 1082 -42.11 -31.87 14.47
C LEU A 1082 -43.30 -30.95 14.16
N GLN A 1083 -44.45 -31.13 14.82
CA GLN A 1083 -45.61 -30.23 14.69
C GLN A 1083 -45.31 -28.83 15.25
N ASP A 1084 -44.69 -28.74 16.42
CA ASP A 1084 -44.28 -27.46 17.02
C ASP A 1084 -43.25 -26.73 16.14
N THR A 1085 -42.33 -27.49 15.51
CA THR A 1085 -41.32 -26.96 14.56
C THR A 1085 -41.97 -26.45 13.27
N LEU A 1086 -42.96 -27.18 12.73
CA LEU A 1086 -43.71 -26.77 11.54
C LEU A 1086 -44.47 -25.46 11.81
N LEU A 1087 -45.20 -25.38 12.93
CA LEU A 1087 -45.96 -24.20 13.32
C LEU A 1087 -45.09 -22.94 13.49
N GLN A 1088 -43.89 -23.09 14.07
CA GLN A 1088 -42.93 -21.97 14.17
C GLN A 1088 -42.47 -21.47 12.78
N LYS A 1089 -42.27 -22.39 11.81
CA LYS A 1089 -41.84 -22.02 10.46
C LYS A 1089 -42.97 -21.46 9.60
N GLU A 1090 -44.20 -21.93 9.78
CA GLU A 1090 -45.39 -21.33 9.17
C GLU A 1090 -45.58 -19.88 9.64
N SER A 1091 -45.42 -19.61 10.94
CA SER A 1091 -45.46 -18.24 11.47
C SER A 1091 -44.37 -17.33 10.90
N ALA A 1092 -43.14 -17.83 10.74
CA ALA A 1092 -42.05 -17.10 10.08
C ALA A 1092 -42.35 -16.84 8.58
N HIS A 1093 -42.98 -17.79 7.91
CA HIS A 1093 -43.38 -17.70 6.50
C HIS A 1093 -44.47 -16.63 6.28
N GLU A 1094 -45.48 -16.55 7.16
CA GLU A 1094 -46.49 -15.49 7.14
C GLU A 1094 -45.88 -14.10 7.39
N MET A 1095 -44.99 -13.95 8.37
CA MET A 1095 -44.30 -12.69 8.64
C MET A 1095 -43.49 -12.17 7.44
N LEU A 1096 -42.74 -13.05 6.77
CA LEU A 1096 -41.99 -12.69 5.57
C LEU A 1096 -42.92 -12.35 4.39
N LEU A 1097 -44.08 -13.01 4.28
CA LEU A 1097 -45.10 -12.66 3.29
C LEU A 1097 -45.68 -11.27 3.52
N GLU A 1098 -45.95 -10.86 4.76
CA GLU A 1098 -46.39 -9.49 5.07
C GLU A 1098 -45.34 -8.44 4.68
N GLU A 1099 -44.07 -8.69 5.00
CA GLU A 1099 -42.96 -7.79 4.68
C GLU A 1099 -42.70 -7.70 3.15
N ILE A 1100 -42.88 -8.81 2.42
CA ILE A 1100 -42.90 -8.82 0.94
C ILE A 1100 -44.10 -8.03 0.39
N ILE A 1101 -45.30 -8.18 0.95
CA ILE A 1101 -46.51 -7.45 0.49
C ILE A 1101 -46.29 -5.94 0.65
N LYS A 1102 -45.74 -5.51 1.79
CA LYS A 1102 -45.36 -4.13 2.10
C LYS A 1102 -44.37 -3.56 1.08
N LEU A 1103 -43.26 -4.25 0.82
CA LEU A 1103 -42.27 -3.87 -0.21
C LEU A 1103 -42.84 -3.94 -1.65
N THR A 1104 -43.83 -4.80 -1.89
CA THR A 1104 -44.52 -4.89 -3.19
C THR A 1104 -45.46 -3.71 -3.41
N GLY A 1105 -46.08 -3.17 -2.35
CA GLY A 1105 -46.81 -1.90 -2.40
C GLY A 1105 -45.91 -0.70 -2.73
N GLU A 1106 -44.68 -0.68 -2.19
CA GLU A 1106 -43.68 0.34 -2.52
C GLU A 1106 -43.09 0.18 -3.95
N ASN A 1107 -43.33 -0.94 -4.63
CA ASN A 1107 -42.85 -1.19 -5.99
C ASN A 1107 -43.46 -0.24 -7.04
N GLU A 1108 -44.68 0.29 -6.83
CA GLU A 1108 -45.23 1.35 -7.70
C GLU A 1108 -44.48 2.67 -7.54
N ARG A 1109 -44.10 3.03 -6.31
CA ARG A 1109 -43.28 4.21 -6.01
C ARG A 1109 -41.89 4.08 -6.64
N LEU A 1110 -41.29 2.89 -6.60
CA LEU A 1110 -40.01 2.59 -7.26
C LEU A 1110 -40.10 2.62 -8.78
N ARG A 1111 -41.21 2.18 -9.39
CA ARG A 1111 -41.47 2.33 -10.83
C ARG A 1111 -41.67 3.79 -11.25
N LEU A 1112 -42.26 4.61 -10.38
CA LEU A 1112 -42.39 6.05 -10.60
C LEU A 1112 -41.02 6.75 -10.55
N LEU A 1113 -40.21 6.41 -9.54
CA LEU A 1113 -38.82 6.87 -9.41
C LEU A 1113 -37.96 6.48 -10.62
N LEU A 1114 -38.11 5.26 -11.14
CA LEU A 1114 -37.37 4.81 -12.32
C LEU A 1114 -37.73 5.65 -13.57
N ARG A 1115 -39.02 6.00 -13.77
CA ARG A 1115 -39.44 6.89 -14.87
C ARG A 1115 -38.93 8.34 -14.69
N GLN A 1116 -38.86 8.83 -13.45
CA GLN A 1116 -38.28 10.14 -13.14
C GLN A 1116 -36.76 10.15 -13.36
N SER A 1117 -36.08 9.05 -12.99
CA SER A 1117 -34.66 8.80 -13.24
C SER A 1117 -34.34 8.78 -14.75
N ASP A 1118 -35.14 8.08 -15.56
CA ASP A 1118 -35.01 8.07 -17.02
C ASP A 1118 -35.16 9.46 -17.65
N GLN A 1119 -35.97 10.34 -17.05
CA GLN A 1119 -36.09 11.72 -17.52
C GLN A 1119 -34.88 12.56 -17.11
N LYS A 1120 -34.46 12.51 -15.84
CA LYS A 1120 -33.22 13.16 -15.36
C LYS A 1120 -32.00 12.74 -16.17
N ALA A 1121 -31.91 11.47 -16.58
CA ALA A 1121 -30.83 10.94 -17.42
C ALA A 1121 -30.81 11.55 -18.84
N LYS A 1122 -31.97 11.87 -19.43
CA LYS A 1122 -32.04 12.59 -20.71
C LYS A 1122 -31.57 14.04 -20.57
N ASP A 1123 -31.96 14.69 -19.47
CA ASP A 1123 -31.61 16.10 -19.21
C ASP A 1123 -30.09 16.23 -18.97
N ILE A 1124 -29.49 15.30 -18.21
CA ILE A 1124 -28.03 15.17 -18.06
C ILE A 1124 -27.34 14.96 -19.42
N LYS A 1125 -27.94 14.16 -20.32
CA LYS A 1125 -27.43 13.93 -21.70
C LYS A 1125 -27.68 15.10 -22.67
N SER A 1126 -28.47 16.10 -22.28
CA SER A 1126 -28.55 17.39 -22.97
C SER A 1126 -27.40 18.28 -22.52
N CYS A 1127 -27.27 18.47 -21.20
CA CYS A 1127 -26.23 19.28 -20.57
C CYS A 1127 -24.81 18.81 -20.94
N TYR A 1128 -24.58 17.49 -21.04
CA TYR A 1128 -23.32 16.92 -21.51
C TYR A 1128 -23.02 17.23 -22.99
N ARG A 1129 -24.05 17.31 -23.86
CA ARG A 1129 -23.84 17.71 -25.27
C ARG A 1129 -23.57 19.20 -25.43
N GLU A 1130 -24.22 20.06 -24.63
CA GLU A 1130 -23.88 21.48 -24.56
C GLU A 1130 -22.43 21.71 -24.09
N LEU A 1131 -21.93 20.87 -23.17
CA LEU A 1131 -20.51 20.84 -22.78
C LEU A 1131 -19.59 20.38 -23.92
N GLU A 1132 -19.94 19.32 -24.65
CA GLU A 1132 -19.17 18.86 -25.83
C GLU A 1132 -19.13 19.92 -26.95
N ASP A 1133 -20.28 20.54 -27.29
CA ASP A 1133 -20.37 21.56 -28.33
C ASP A 1133 -19.55 22.82 -27.97
N LEU A 1134 -19.58 23.27 -26.70
CA LEU A 1134 -18.77 24.40 -26.22
C LEU A 1134 -17.26 24.10 -26.23
N ALA A 1135 -16.86 22.88 -25.84
CA ALA A 1135 -15.46 22.45 -25.91
C ALA A 1135 -14.97 22.34 -27.37
N LEU A 1136 -15.85 21.90 -28.28
CA LEU A 1136 -15.53 21.80 -29.71
C LEU A 1136 -15.43 23.18 -30.40
N GLU A 1137 -16.17 24.19 -29.93
CA GLU A 1137 -15.97 25.59 -30.34
C GLU A 1137 -14.66 26.18 -29.81
N GLU A 1138 -14.24 25.85 -28.59
CA GLU A 1138 -12.95 26.29 -28.04
C GLU A 1138 -11.78 25.69 -28.84
N ALA A 1139 -11.81 24.39 -29.13
CA ALA A 1139 -10.79 23.72 -29.94
C ALA A 1139 -10.62 24.31 -31.35
N LYS A 1140 -11.70 24.81 -31.97
CA LYS A 1140 -11.66 25.47 -33.29
C LYS A 1140 -11.04 26.86 -33.27
N LEU A 1141 -11.00 27.53 -32.12
CA LEU A 1141 -10.38 28.85 -31.96
C LEU A 1141 -8.87 28.76 -31.65
N SER A 1142 -8.31 27.56 -31.46
CA SER A 1142 -6.94 27.34 -30.98
C SER A 1142 -5.95 26.85 -32.05
N GLU A 1143 -6.09 27.24 -33.32
CA GLU A 1143 -5.22 26.81 -34.46
C GLU A 1143 -3.74 27.26 -34.41
N SER A 1144 -3.19 27.54 -33.22
CA SER A 1144 -1.75 27.84 -33.02
C SER A 1144 -1.13 27.17 -31.79
N VAL A 1145 -1.80 26.19 -31.18
CA VAL A 1145 -1.27 25.41 -30.04
C VAL A 1145 -1.23 23.91 -30.39
N ASP A 1146 -0.15 23.24 -29.98
CA ASP A 1146 0.10 21.81 -30.22
C ASP A 1146 -1.05 20.94 -29.67
N LEU A 1147 -1.72 20.22 -30.58
CA LEU A 1147 -2.93 19.41 -30.33
C LEU A 1147 -2.71 18.26 -29.32
N SER A 1148 -1.46 17.95 -28.97
CA SER A 1148 -1.13 16.97 -27.93
C SER A 1148 -1.56 17.39 -26.51
N ASP A 1149 -1.45 18.68 -26.14
CA ASP A 1149 -1.72 19.14 -24.76
C ASP A 1149 -3.21 19.48 -24.51
N ALA A 1150 -4.01 19.60 -25.58
CA ALA A 1150 -5.45 19.90 -25.51
C ALA A 1150 -6.34 18.64 -25.44
N THR A 1151 -5.82 17.47 -25.82
CA THR A 1151 -6.57 16.20 -25.75
C THR A 1151 -6.43 15.51 -24.37
N ASP A 1152 -5.44 15.92 -23.58
CA ASP A 1152 -5.11 15.39 -22.24
C ASP A 1152 -5.71 16.22 -21.08
N ARG A 1153 -6.46 17.30 -21.36
CA ARG A 1153 -7.15 18.16 -20.38
C ARG A 1153 -8.66 17.99 -20.39
#